data_AF-F9UNH3-F1
#
_entry.id   AF-F9UNH3-F1
#
_cell.length_a   1.000
_cell.length_b   1.000
_cell.length_c   1.000
_cell.angle_alpha   90.00
_cell.angle_beta   90.00
_cell.angle_gamma   90.00
#
_symmetry.space_group_name_H-M   'P 1'
#
loop_
_entity.id
_entity.type
_entity.pdbx_description
1 polymer ?
#
loop_
_entity_poly.entity_id
_entity_poly.type
_entity_poly.pdbx_seq_one_letter_code
_entity_poly.pdbx_strand_id
1 'polypeptide(L)'
;MKFVGIVGTNAQHSYNRMLLEFMQRHFATQAEIEILELTDVPMFDESNDQTDSTIIQNFATKIATADGVIIASPEHNHSVPSALKSIIEWLSFKIHPLDGQAVMIVGASYSVQGSSRAQLHLRQILDAPGVNASVMPGSEFLLGRAQTAFDDQGNLKVQGTVDFLDSCFAKFQKFATIVAEMRAPEALSFAPGTYQVTATGHNGELPMRVTLSADRIENIEIDTSSETQGIADVAFERIPKEIIAGQTLAVDAISGASITSHGVIDGVARAVKEAGANPDDLKKRRATKQVAQPAVKEVTTDVVVVGAGGAGMTAAAKVLQAGHQAVVLEKFPAVGGNTVRAGGPMNAADPDWQRQFAALPGEKQTLKDLSERDESTIAPEYRADFRKLKQQIDAYLTANTNQKGTLFDSTLLHRIQTYLGGQRTDLNGQEIHGQYDLVKELTDNALDSVKWLQSIGVKFDESQVTMPVGAIWRRGHKPMGDLGFAYIKTLRAFVEQQGGTIMTETPVKELLVTDGQVRGVIATNAAHEKVIVHADAVILASGGFAANTKMLQKYNTYWTAIDDDVKTTNSPAMTGDGIRLGTSVGAALVGMGFSQMMPVSDPETGELFSGLQVPPANFVMVNQQGKRFVNEYGSRDELTQAAIDNGSLFYLIADDEIKKTAYNTTQAKIDQQVANGTLFRADTLTDLAQQIGMDPAALTKTIADYNRYVDAGEDPEFHKTAFDLKVAVAPFYATPRKPATHHTMGGLKIDSDAHVLNTDGQVIDGLYAAGEVAGGIHAGNRLGGNSLSDIFTFGRIAAAHAVAEHVDPVTA
;
A
#
# COMPACT_ATOMS: atom_id res chain seq x y z
N MET A 1 -20.88 30.73 -29.65
CA MET A 1 -19.75 29.87 -29.24
C MET A 1 -18.90 30.61 -28.24
N LYS A 2 -18.34 29.90 -27.27
CA LYS A 2 -17.37 30.40 -26.29
C LYS A 2 -16.00 29.78 -26.59
N PHE A 3 -14.99 30.61 -26.80
CA PHE A 3 -13.62 30.19 -27.00
C PHE A 3 -12.73 30.71 -25.86
N VAL A 4 -11.69 29.96 -25.55
CA VAL A 4 -10.61 30.41 -24.67
C VAL A 4 -9.39 30.79 -25.52
N GLY A 5 -8.89 32.02 -25.38
CA GLY A 5 -7.65 32.47 -26.00
C GLY A 5 -6.48 32.38 -25.02
N ILE A 6 -5.45 31.59 -25.30
CA ILE A 6 -4.25 31.51 -24.46
C ILE A 6 -3.14 32.36 -25.07
N VAL A 7 -2.67 33.36 -24.34
CA VAL A 7 -1.46 34.12 -24.71
C VAL A 7 -0.26 33.21 -24.48
N GLY A 8 0.37 32.72 -25.54
CA GLY A 8 1.43 31.72 -25.47
C GLY A 8 2.76 32.17 -24.87
N THR A 9 2.80 33.30 -24.15
CA THR A 9 4.00 33.85 -23.50
C THR A 9 3.60 34.56 -22.21
N ASN A 10 4.50 34.57 -21.23
CA ASN A 10 4.38 35.37 -20.00
C ASN A 10 5.08 36.73 -20.10
N ALA A 11 5.48 37.17 -21.31
CA ALA A 11 6.07 38.48 -21.51
C ALA A 11 5.08 39.61 -21.22
N GLN A 12 5.55 40.66 -20.53
CA GLN A 12 4.76 41.86 -20.23
C GLN A 12 4.20 42.51 -21.51
N HIS A 13 5.02 42.61 -22.56
CA HIS A 13 4.57 43.03 -23.88
C HIS A 13 4.55 41.84 -24.84
N SER A 14 3.44 41.67 -25.58
CA SER A 14 3.26 40.57 -26.52
C SER A 14 2.35 40.97 -27.68
N TYR A 15 2.87 40.87 -28.90
CA TYR A 15 2.05 40.99 -30.11
C TYR A 15 1.01 39.86 -30.24
N ASN A 16 1.21 38.74 -29.56
CA ASN A 16 0.24 37.64 -29.54
C ASN A 16 -0.95 37.97 -28.62
N ARG A 17 -0.71 38.70 -27.53
CA ARG A 17 -1.78 39.30 -26.71
C ARG A 17 -2.58 40.31 -27.52
N MET A 18 -1.90 41.25 -28.16
CA MET A 18 -2.56 42.23 -29.05
C MET A 18 -3.37 41.55 -30.17
N LEU A 19 -2.85 40.45 -30.74
CA LEU A 19 -3.59 39.66 -31.73
C LEU A 19 -4.87 39.06 -31.14
N LEU A 20 -4.81 38.44 -29.95
CA LEU A 20 -5.99 37.89 -29.29
C LEU A 20 -7.00 38.98 -28.87
N GLU A 21 -6.53 40.14 -28.40
CA GLU A 21 -7.39 41.29 -28.07
C GLU A 21 -8.04 41.89 -29.32
N PHE A 22 -7.34 41.90 -30.45
CA PHE A 22 -7.93 42.24 -31.74
C PHE A 22 -9.02 41.22 -32.11
N MET A 23 -8.72 39.92 -32.06
CA MET A 23 -9.67 38.85 -32.35
C MET A 23 -10.91 38.94 -31.45
N GLN A 24 -10.72 39.16 -30.15
CA GLN A 24 -11.81 39.29 -29.18
C GLN A 24 -12.77 40.41 -29.56
N ARG A 25 -12.26 41.59 -29.95
CA ARG A 25 -13.09 42.73 -30.36
C ARG A 25 -13.72 42.51 -31.74
N HIS A 26 -12.93 42.04 -32.69
CA HIS A 26 -13.32 41.87 -34.09
C HIS A 26 -14.39 40.77 -34.27
N PHE A 27 -14.29 39.68 -33.50
CA PHE A 27 -15.23 38.55 -33.58
C PHE A 27 -16.34 38.57 -32.52
N ALA A 28 -16.49 39.65 -31.74
CA ALA A 28 -17.45 39.74 -30.63
C ALA A 28 -18.92 39.48 -31.03
N THR A 29 -19.29 39.70 -32.29
CA THR A 29 -20.64 39.41 -32.81
C THR A 29 -20.85 37.94 -33.18
N GLN A 30 -19.78 37.15 -33.30
CA GLN A 30 -19.79 35.76 -33.76
C GLN A 30 -19.50 34.77 -32.62
N ALA A 31 -18.60 35.13 -31.70
CA ALA A 31 -18.23 34.31 -30.57
C ALA A 31 -17.69 35.15 -29.41
N GLU A 32 -17.83 34.62 -28.20
CA GLU A 32 -17.13 35.13 -27.02
C GLU A 32 -15.72 34.54 -26.99
N ILE A 33 -14.70 35.38 -26.79
CA ILE A 33 -13.30 34.94 -26.62
C ILE A 33 -12.82 35.41 -25.25
N GLU A 34 -12.60 34.48 -24.34
CA GLU A 34 -12.06 34.75 -23.01
C GLU A 34 -10.54 34.55 -23.02
N ILE A 35 -9.76 35.60 -22.75
CA ILE A 35 -8.30 35.56 -22.83
C ILE A 35 -7.70 35.14 -21.48
N LEU A 36 -6.76 34.19 -21.51
CA LEU A 36 -6.00 33.71 -20.37
C LEU A 36 -4.51 34.00 -20.53
N GLU A 37 -3.91 34.45 -19.43
CA GLU A 37 -2.51 34.86 -19.33
C GLU A 37 -1.67 33.82 -18.61
N LEU A 38 -0.42 33.65 -19.05
CA LEU A 38 0.53 32.71 -18.46
C LEU A 38 1.44 33.34 -17.41
N THR A 39 1.24 34.62 -17.08
CA THR A 39 2.11 35.38 -16.17
C THR A 39 2.25 34.73 -14.80
N ASP A 40 1.15 34.24 -14.25
CA ASP A 40 1.09 33.65 -12.90
C ASP A 40 1.13 32.11 -12.92
N VAL A 41 1.27 31.50 -14.10
CA VAL A 41 1.34 30.04 -14.21
C VAL A 41 2.69 29.54 -13.69
N PRO A 42 2.73 28.63 -12.70
CA PRO A 42 3.98 28.07 -12.21
C PRO A 42 4.68 27.24 -13.30
N MET A 43 6.01 27.22 -13.27
CA MET A 43 6.77 26.29 -14.11
C MET A 43 6.42 24.85 -13.72
N PHE A 44 6.25 23.98 -14.71
CA PHE A 44 5.94 22.58 -14.51
C PHE A 44 7.09 21.88 -13.76
N ASP A 45 6.74 21.20 -12.68
CA ASP A 45 7.63 20.39 -11.86
C ASP A 45 6.84 19.18 -11.32
N GLU A 46 7.12 18.00 -11.86
CA GLU A 46 6.48 16.75 -11.44
C GLU A 46 6.69 16.45 -9.95
N SER A 47 7.83 16.88 -9.39
CA SER A 47 8.15 16.67 -7.98
C SER A 47 7.43 17.65 -7.04
N ASN A 48 6.91 18.76 -7.58
CA ASN A 48 6.16 19.78 -6.87
C ASN A 48 4.82 20.04 -7.57
N ASP A 49 3.96 19.03 -7.56
CA ASP A 49 2.67 19.03 -8.23
C ASP A 49 1.75 20.17 -7.75
N GLN A 50 1.42 21.08 -8.66
CA GLN A 50 0.51 22.21 -8.45
C GLN A 50 -0.74 22.11 -9.35
N THR A 51 -1.08 20.91 -9.82
CA THR A 51 -2.25 20.68 -10.68
C THR A 51 -3.55 21.19 -10.03
N ASP A 52 -3.66 21.08 -8.71
CA ASP A 52 -4.84 21.51 -7.94
C ASP A 52 -4.79 23.00 -7.55
N SER A 53 -3.75 23.73 -7.94
CA SER A 53 -3.70 25.18 -7.70
C SER A 53 -4.85 25.89 -8.43
N THR A 54 -5.37 26.95 -7.82
CA THR A 54 -6.47 27.75 -8.37
C THR A 54 -6.19 28.19 -9.81
N ILE A 55 -4.93 28.50 -10.15
CA ILE A 55 -4.54 28.97 -11.47
C ILE A 55 -4.68 27.85 -12.50
N ILE A 56 -4.11 26.66 -12.25
CA ILE A 56 -4.20 25.53 -13.18
C ILE A 56 -5.64 25.04 -13.34
N GLN A 57 -6.39 24.93 -12.23
CA GLN A 57 -7.79 24.53 -12.26
C GLN A 57 -8.69 25.53 -12.99
N ASN A 58 -8.39 26.83 -12.90
CA ASN A 58 -9.10 27.86 -13.67
C ASN A 58 -8.89 27.69 -15.17
N PHE A 59 -7.65 27.42 -15.61
CA PHE A 59 -7.38 27.06 -17.01
C PHE A 59 -8.16 25.82 -17.43
N ALA A 60 -8.09 24.76 -16.63
CA ALA A 60 -8.74 23.50 -16.95
C ALA A 60 -10.26 23.62 -17.07
N THR A 61 -10.90 24.30 -16.12
CA THR A 61 -12.35 24.52 -16.11
C THR A 61 -12.80 25.34 -17.32
N LYS A 62 -12.07 26.42 -17.62
CA LYS A 62 -12.41 27.28 -18.77
C LYS A 62 -12.20 26.57 -20.10
N ILE A 63 -11.13 25.78 -20.24
CA ILE A 63 -10.89 24.98 -21.44
C ILE A 63 -11.96 23.90 -21.60
N ALA A 64 -12.31 23.20 -20.51
CA ALA A 64 -13.30 22.11 -20.54
C ALA A 64 -14.72 22.61 -20.87
N THR A 65 -15.05 23.85 -20.53
CA THR A 65 -16.36 24.48 -20.79
C THR A 65 -16.43 25.27 -22.10
N ALA A 66 -15.30 25.44 -22.80
CA ALA A 66 -15.24 26.14 -24.07
C ALA A 66 -15.60 25.22 -25.25
N ASP A 67 -16.13 25.81 -26.32
CA ASP A 67 -16.34 25.13 -27.61
C ASP A 67 -15.02 24.89 -28.35
N GLY A 68 -13.95 25.58 -27.96
CA GLY A 68 -12.60 25.42 -28.50
C GLY A 68 -11.59 26.37 -27.86
N VAL A 69 -10.31 26.16 -28.17
CA VAL A 69 -9.18 26.93 -27.65
C VAL A 69 -8.40 27.57 -28.80
N ILE A 70 -8.01 28.82 -28.63
CA ILE A 70 -7.15 29.56 -29.55
C ILE A 70 -5.82 29.78 -28.85
N ILE A 71 -4.73 29.21 -29.35
CA ILE A 71 -3.40 29.40 -28.77
C ILE A 71 -2.61 30.36 -29.64
N ALA A 72 -2.27 31.53 -29.09
CA ALA A 72 -1.47 32.55 -29.78
C ALA A 72 0.01 32.42 -29.40
N SER A 73 0.79 31.69 -30.20
CA SER A 73 2.19 31.38 -29.89
C SER A 73 3.17 32.30 -30.62
N PRO A 74 4.04 33.05 -29.92
CA PRO A 74 5.24 33.58 -30.54
C PRO A 74 6.24 32.46 -30.86
N GLU A 75 7.29 32.81 -31.59
CA GLU A 75 8.42 31.91 -31.86
C GLU A 75 9.66 32.34 -31.08
N HIS A 76 10.20 31.43 -30.28
CA HIS A 76 11.47 31.59 -29.56
C HIS A 76 12.37 30.41 -29.91
N ASN A 77 13.57 30.68 -30.46
CA ASN A 77 14.53 29.63 -30.85
C ASN A 77 13.92 28.52 -31.72
N HIS A 78 13.04 28.87 -32.67
CA HIS A 78 12.32 27.93 -33.54
C HIS A 78 11.37 26.97 -32.79
N SER A 79 10.94 27.35 -31.59
CA SER A 79 10.09 26.56 -30.71
C SER A 79 8.99 27.44 -30.07
N VAL A 80 8.06 26.77 -29.37
CA VAL A 80 7.12 27.40 -28.45
C VAL A 80 7.84 27.97 -27.23
N PRO A 81 7.32 29.03 -26.59
CA PRO A 81 7.85 29.53 -25.33
C PRO A 81 7.74 28.51 -24.19
N SER A 82 8.68 28.54 -23.24
CA SER A 82 8.70 27.65 -22.08
C SER A 82 7.42 27.75 -21.24
N ALA A 83 6.89 28.96 -21.03
CA ALA A 83 5.63 29.18 -20.31
C ALA A 83 4.44 28.46 -20.96
N LEU A 84 4.36 28.44 -22.30
CA LEU A 84 3.31 27.74 -23.02
C LEU A 84 3.47 26.21 -22.91
N LYS A 85 4.69 25.70 -23.02
CA LYS A 85 4.94 24.27 -22.80
C LYS A 85 4.57 23.84 -21.37
N SER A 86 4.91 24.67 -20.40
CA SER A 86 4.63 24.46 -18.97
C SER A 86 3.14 24.32 -18.66
N ILE A 87 2.30 25.24 -19.16
CA ILE A 87 0.85 25.11 -18.94
C ILE A 87 0.28 23.86 -19.62
N ILE A 88 0.78 23.49 -20.80
CA ILE A 88 0.33 22.27 -21.49
C ILE A 88 0.66 21.03 -20.65
N GLU A 89 1.83 20.96 -20.01
CA GLU A 89 2.18 19.85 -19.12
C GLU A 89 1.28 19.76 -17.89
N TRP A 90 1.01 20.89 -17.22
CA TRP A 90 0.02 20.90 -16.13
C TRP A 90 -1.35 20.40 -16.59
N LEU A 91 -1.78 20.79 -17.80
CA LEU A 91 -3.04 20.37 -18.42
C LEU A 91 -2.97 19.02 -19.14
N SER A 92 -1.91 18.24 -18.95
CA SER A 92 -1.79 16.87 -19.46
C SER A 92 -1.16 15.89 -18.47
N PHE A 93 -0.86 16.32 -17.24
CA PHE A 93 -0.19 15.52 -16.22
C PHE A 93 -1.21 14.67 -15.42
N LYS A 94 -2.05 15.32 -14.61
CA LYS A 94 -3.14 14.66 -13.85
C LYS A 94 -4.55 15.02 -14.33
N ILE A 95 -4.66 16.10 -15.08
CA ILE A 95 -5.90 16.55 -15.72
C ILE A 95 -5.64 16.69 -17.21
N HIS A 96 -6.66 16.47 -18.03
CA HIS A 96 -6.50 16.51 -19.50
C HIS A 96 -7.68 17.25 -20.17
N PRO A 97 -7.87 18.56 -19.89
CA PRO A 97 -8.95 19.34 -20.50
C PRO A 97 -8.74 19.60 -22.00
N LEU A 98 -7.51 19.42 -22.51
CA LEU A 98 -7.19 19.54 -23.94
C LEU A 98 -7.57 18.28 -24.74
N ASP A 99 -7.85 17.16 -24.07
CA ASP A 99 -8.16 15.88 -24.72
C ASP A 99 -9.42 15.97 -25.60
N GLY A 100 -9.22 15.73 -26.89
CA GLY A 100 -10.20 15.90 -27.95
C GLY A 100 -10.54 17.35 -28.27
N GLN A 101 -10.09 18.34 -27.50
CA GLN A 101 -10.57 19.72 -27.62
C GLN A 101 -10.17 20.36 -28.95
N ALA A 102 -11.07 21.13 -29.55
CA ALA A 102 -10.80 21.83 -30.80
C ALA A 102 -9.80 22.97 -30.56
N VAL A 103 -8.66 22.95 -31.27
CA VAL A 103 -7.61 23.97 -31.12
C VAL A 103 -7.31 24.69 -32.43
N MET A 104 -7.35 26.03 -32.39
CA MET A 104 -6.79 26.91 -33.41
C MET A 104 -5.45 27.45 -32.94
N ILE A 105 -4.45 27.44 -33.81
CA ILE A 105 -3.17 28.08 -33.53
C ILE A 105 -3.09 29.35 -34.37
N VAL A 106 -2.75 30.45 -33.71
CA VAL A 106 -2.40 31.73 -34.34
C VAL A 106 -1.05 32.17 -33.82
N GLY A 107 -0.40 33.10 -34.51
CA GLY A 107 0.83 33.65 -33.99
C GLY A 107 1.30 34.90 -34.69
N ALA A 108 1.91 35.78 -33.89
CA ALA A 108 2.55 37.00 -34.33
C ALA A 108 4.05 36.95 -34.00
N SER A 109 4.91 37.19 -34.98
CA SER A 109 6.36 37.24 -34.79
C SER A 109 7.00 38.46 -35.45
N TYR A 110 8.20 38.80 -34.98
CA TYR A 110 9.00 39.90 -35.54
C TYR A 110 9.40 39.65 -36.99
N SER A 111 9.71 38.41 -37.34
CA SER A 111 10.19 38.03 -38.68
C SER A 111 9.03 37.85 -39.67
N VAL A 112 9.36 37.78 -40.96
CA VAL A 112 8.38 37.57 -42.04
C VAL A 112 7.69 36.19 -42.00
N GLN A 113 8.22 35.25 -41.21
CA GLN A 113 7.74 33.87 -41.15
C GLN A 113 6.57 33.65 -40.17
N GLY A 114 6.14 34.69 -39.43
CA GLY A 114 4.89 34.69 -38.68
C GLY A 114 4.70 33.59 -37.65
N SER A 115 5.76 33.15 -36.97
CA SER A 115 5.81 32.05 -35.99
C SER A 115 5.69 30.60 -36.52
N SER A 116 5.80 30.40 -37.84
CA SER A 116 5.59 29.09 -38.49
C SER A 116 6.27 27.89 -37.84
N ARG A 117 7.52 28.01 -37.37
CA ARG A 117 8.21 26.86 -36.75
C ARG A 117 7.67 26.54 -35.36
N ALA A 118 7.34 27.58 -34.59
CA ALA A 118 6.71 27.39 -33.28
C ALA A 118 5.32 26.76 -33.42
N GLN A 119 4.53 27.13 -34.44
CA GLN A 119 3.22 26.50 -34.66
C GLN A 119 3.34 25.03 -35.07
N LEU A 120 4.29 24.69 -35.95
CA LEU A 120 4.56 23.29 -36.32
C LEU A 120 4.99 22.47 -35.09
N HIS A 121 5.89 23.00 -34.26
CA HIS A 121 6.28 22.33 -33.02
C HIS A 121 5.10 22.20 -32.04
N LEU A 122 4.28 23.25 -31.88
CA LEU A 122 3.09 23.20 -31.04
C LEU A 122 2.10 22.14 -31.48
N ARG A 123 1.89 21.96 -32.80
CA ARG A 123 1.03 20.89 -33.33
C ARG A 123 1.50 19.51 -32.87
N GLN A 124 2.80 19.23 -32.93
CA GLN A 124 3.36 17.96 -32.46
C GLN A 124 3.14 17.76 -30.95
N ILE A 125 3.28 18.82 -30.15
CA ILE A 125 3.02 18.77 -28.71
C ILE A 125 1.54 18.48 -28.42
N LEU A 126 0.63 19.16 -29.14
CA LEU A 126 -0.81 19.02 -28.95
C LEU A 126 -1.35 17.66 -29.41
N ASP A 127 -0.70 17.01 -30.38
CA ASP A 127 -1.02 15.68 -30.89
C ASP A 127 -0.47 14.53 -30.01
N ALA A 128 0.36 14.85 -29.01
CA ALA A 128 0.96 13.82 -28.15
C ALA A 128 -0.09 13.10 -27.28
N PRO A 129 0.05 11.77 -27.04
CA PRO A 129 -0.78 11.05 -26.09
C PRO A 129 -0.77 11.73 -24.71
N GLY A 130 -1.95 11.88 -24.10
CA GLY A 130 -2.14 12.61 -22.85
C GLY A 130 -2.51 14.09 -23.05
N VAL A 131 -2.11 14.74 -24.15
CA VAL A 131 -2.67 16.05 -24.55
C VAL A 131 -3.84 15.81 -25.49
N ASN A 132 -3.60 15.08 -26.59
CA ASN A 132 -4.58 14.57 -27.55
C ASN A 132 -5.60 15.62 -28.05
N ALA A 133 -5.15 16.85 -28.32
CA ALA A 133 -6.03 17.91 -28.80
C ALA A 133 -6.34 17.77 -30.30
N SER A 134 -7.56 18.12 -30.69
CA SER A 134 -7.97 18.17 -32.10
C SER A 134 -7.53 19.50 -32.71
N VAL A 135 -6.36 19.57 -33.32
CA VAL A 135 -5.83 20.83 -33.90
C VAL A 135 -6.34 21.06 -35.33
N MET A 136 -6.92 22.23 -35.61
CA MET A 136 -7.47 22.55 -36.94
C MET A 136 -6.38 22.48 -38.04
N PRO A 137 -6.57 21.69 -39.11
CA PRO A 137 -5.61 21.58 -40.21
C PRO A 137 -5.71 22.73 -41.22
N GLY A 138 -4.58 23.08 -41.84
CA GLY A 138 -4.52 23.89 -43.08
C GLY A 138 -4.93 25.37 -43.01
N SER A 139 -5.28 25.90 -41.83
CA SER A 139 -5.72 27.28 -41.64
C SER A 139 -4.83 28.03 -40.63
N GLU A 140 -3.53 28.03 -40.90
CA GLU A 140 -2.50 28.64 -40.06
C GLU A 140 -2.49 30.16 -40.23
N PHE A 141 -2.70 30.90 -39.13
CA PHE A 141 -2.57 32.34 -39.15
C PHE A 141 -1.17 32.75 -38.69
N LEU A 142 -0.34 33.14 -39.66
CA LEU A 142 1.08 33.44 -39.49
C LEU A 142 1.34 34.94 -39.70
N LEU A 143 1.20 35.74 -38.65
CA LEU A 143 1.40 37.19 -38.73
C LEU A 143 2.88 37.55 -38.59
N GLY A 144 3.54 37.78 -39.73
CA GLY A 144 4.91 38.30 -39.76
C GLY A 144 4.99 39.81 -39.56
N ARG A 145 6.19 40.31 -39.22
CA ARG A 145 6.48 41.74 -39.01
C ARG A 145 5.53 42.41 -38.00
N ALA A 146 5.28 41.74 -36.87
CA ALA A 146 4.28 42.16 -35.90
C ALA A 146 4.41 43.63 -35.42
N GLN A 147 5.64 44.15 -35.32
CA GLN A 147 5.91 45.55 -34.95
C GLN A 147 5.20 46.60 -35.82
N THR A 148 4.95 46.28 -37.09
CA THR A 148 4.30 47.21 -38.03
C THR A 148 2.92 46.74 -38.46
N ALA A 149 2.47 45.58 -37.99
CA ALA A 149 1.19 44.97 -38.37
C ALA A 149 -0.01 45.62 -37.68
N PHE A 150 0.18 46.18 -36.48
CA PHE A 150 -0.88 46.79 -35.68
C PHE A 150 -0.85 48.33 -35.72
N ASP A 151 -2.00 48.97 -35.62
CA ASP A 151 -2.16 50.40 -35.34
C ASP A 151 -2.04 50.72 -33.84
N ASP A 152 -2.13 52.00 -33.50
CA ASP A 152 -1.97 52.48 -32.12
C ASP A 152 -3.14 52.05 -31.21
N GLN A 153 -4.23 51.55 -31.78
CA GLN A 153 -5.38 50.96 -31.08
C GLN A 153 -5.32 49.42 -31.06
N GLY A 154 -4.20 48.83 -31.49
CA GLY A 154 -3.99 47.39 -31.53
C GLY A 154 -4.80 46.66 -32.62
N ASN A 155 -5.28 47.34 -33.65
CA ASN A 155 -5.98 46.72 -34.77
C ASN A 155 -5.01 46.35 -35.89
N LEU A 156 -5.27 45.26 -36.61
CA LEU A 156 -4.51 44.91 -37.81
C LEU A 156 -4.73 45.95 -38.92
N LYS A 157 -3.64 46.49 -39.46
CA LYS A 157 -3.65 47.58 -40.45
C LYS A 157 -4.07 47.15 -41.86
N VAL A 158 -3.75 45.91 -42.23
CA VAL A 158 -3.84 45.43 -43.62
C VAL A 158 -5.12 44.63 -43.79
N GLN A 159 -6.09 45.15 -44.56
CA GLN A 159 -7.39 44.51 -44.76
C GLN A 159 -7.27 43.06 -45.27
N GLY A 160 -6.39 42.78 -46.23
CA GLY A 160 -6.20 41.40 -46.71
C GLY A 160 -5.73 40.42 -45.63
N THR A 161 -5.03 40.90 -44.59
CA THR A 161 -4.68 40.09 -43.42
C THR A 161 -5.88 39.87 -42.51
N VAL A 162 -6.74 40.89 -42.35
CA VAL A 162 -8.01 40.78 -41.61
C VAL A 162 -8.93 39.78 -42.32
N ASP A 163 -9.11 39.90 -43.64
CA ASP A 163 -9.94 38.99 -44.43
C ASP A 163 -9.45 37.52 -44.35
N PHE A 164 -8.12 37.33 -44.30
CA PHE A 164 -7.54 36.00 -44.09
C PHE A 164 -7.80 35.47 -42.67
N LEU A 165 -7.69 36.32 -41.64
CA LEU A 165 -8.03 35.95 -40.26
C LEU A 165 -9.51 35.58 -40.15
N ASP A 166 -10.40 36.34 -40.79
CA ASP A 166 -11.84 36.07 -40.86
C ASP A 166 -12.11 34.70 -41.48
N SER A 167 -11.43 34.38 -42.58
CA SER A 167 -11.50 33.07 -43.22
C SER A 167 -11.02 31.93 -42.31
N CYS A 168 -9.89 32.11 -41.60
CA CYS A 168 -9.38 31.14 -40.64
C CYS A 168 -10.36 30.95 -39.47
N PHE A 169 -10.91 32.03 -38.91
CA PHE A 169 -11.80 31.97 -37.76
C PHE A 169 -13.15 31.33 -38.11
N ALA A 170 -13.73 31.67 -39.27
CA ALA A 170 -14.96 31.04 -39.75
C ALA A 170 -14.79 29.53 -39.98
N LYS A 171 -13.61 29.08 -40.43
CA LYS A 171 -13.27 27.65 -40.51
C LYS A 171 -13.12 27.03 -39.12
N PHE A 172 -12.53 27.74 -38.16
CA PHE A 172 -12.38 27.25 -36.81
C PHE A 172 -13.72 27.03 -36.11
N GLN A 173 -14.69 27.94 -36.27
CA GLN A 173 -16.04 27.75 -35.74
C GLN A 173 -16.69 26.46 -36.25
N LYS A 174 -16.59 26.19 -37.56
CA LYS A 174 -17.10 24.93 -38.15
C LYS A 174 -16.34 23.72 -37.63
N PHE A 175 -15.02 23.81 -37.53
CA PHE A 175 -14.18 22.75 -37.01
C PHE A 175 -14.50 22.43 -35.55
N ALA A 176 -14.72 23.45 -34.71
CA ALA A 176 -15.16 23.30 -33.33
C ALA A 176 -16.50 22.56 -33.22
N THR A 177 -17.48 22.89 -34.08
CA THR A 177 -18.74 22.12 -34.16
C THR A 177 -18.49 20.65 -34.50
N ILE A 178 -17.70 20.37 -35.54
CA ILE A 178 -17.41 18.99 -35.98
C ILE A 178 -16.70 18.20 -34.86
N VAL A 179 -15.70 18.81 -34.22
CA VAL A 179 -14.99 18.18 -33.11
C VAL A 179 -15.93 17.94 -31.93
N ALA A 180 -16.81 18.89 -31.59
CA ALA A 180 -17.81 18.70 -30.54
C ALA A 180 -18.78 17.56 -30.86
N GLU A 181 -19.22 17.43 -32.12
CA GLU A 181 -20.05 16.31 -32.58
C GLU A 181 -19.29 14.97 -32.50
N MET A 182 -18.02 14.93 -32.91
CA MET A 182 -17.18 13.72 -32.80
C MET A 182 -16.89 13.32 -31.35
N ARG A 183 -16.89 14.28 -30.42
CA ARG A 183 -16.69 14.05 -28.98
C ARG A 183 -17.99 13.72 -28.25
N ALA A 184 -19.15 13.98 -28.84
CA ALA A 184 -20.42 13.70 -28.22
C ALA A 184 -20.42 12.22 -27.78
N PRO A 185 -20.62 11.91 -26.49
CA PRO A 185 -20.60 10.53 -26.04
C PRO A 185 -21.61 9.74 -26.86
N GLU A 186 -21.18 8.64 -27.48
CA GLU A 186 -22.12 7.76 -28.18
C GLU A 186 -23.24 7.37 -27.21
N ALA A 187 -24.48 7.40 -27.69
CA ALA A 187 -25.62 6.95 -26.89
C ALA A 187 -25.34 5.51 -26.47
N LEU A 188 -25.37 5.24 -25.17
CA LEU A 188 -25.22 3.88 -24.67
C LEU A 188 -26.40 3.07 -25.17
N SER A 189 -26.11 1.95 -25.81
CA SER A 189 -27.12 0.99 -26.23
C SER A 189 -26.65 -0.40 -25.83
N PHE A 190 -27.37 -1.01 -24.92
CA PHE A 190 -27.14 -2.37 -24.47
C PHE A 190 -28.33 -3.26 -24.86
N ALA A 191 -28.07 -4.54 -25.10
CA ALA A 191 -29.11 -5.55 -25.02
C ALA A 191 -29.54 -5.68 -23.54
N PRO A 192 -30.81 -5.41 -23.19
CA PRO A 192 -31.23 -5.49 -21.81
C PRO A 192 -31.13 -6.92 -21.27
N GLY A 193 -30.65 -7.08 -20.03
CA GLY A 193 -30.52 -8.38 -19.40
C GLY A 193 -29.64 -8.37 -18.15
N THR A 194 -29.57 -9.53 -17.48
CA THR A 194 -28.62 -9.78 -16.39
C THR A 194 -27.55 -10.74 -16.90
N TYR A 195 -26.31 -10.27 -16.93
CA TYR A 195 -25.15 -10.98 -17.45
C TYR A 195 -24.36 -11.56 -16.29
N GLN A 196 -24.07 -12.86 -16.37
CA GLN A 196 -23.22 -13.56 -15.41
C GLN A 196 -21.81 -13.63 -15.98
N VAL A 197 -20.88 -12.94 -15.33
CA VAL A 197 -19.50 -12.84 -15.79
C VAL A 197 -18.56 -13.14 -14.64
N THR A 198 -17.40 -13.69 -14.96
CA THR A 198 -16.34 -13.95 -13.99
C THR A 198 -15.12 -13.14 -14.40
N ALA A 199 -14.50 -12.47 -13.44
CA ALA A 199 -13.21 -11.79 -13.60
C ALA A 199 -12.17 -12.38 -12.63
N THR A 200 -10.97 -11.81 -12.60
CA THR A 200 -9.90 -12.21 -11.68
C THR A 200 -9.80 -11.19 -10.55
N GLY A 201 -10.01 -11.64 -9.32
CA GLY A 201 -9.70 -10.91 -8.09
C GLY A 201 -8.29 -11.24 -7.57
N HIS A 202 -7.97 -10.75 -6.38
CA HIS A 202 -6.68 -10.98 -5.71
C HIS A 202 -6.52 -12.46 -5.34
N ASN A 203 -7.52 -13.03 -4.67
CA ASN A 203 -7.44 -14.41 -4.17
C ASN A 203 -7.95 -15.48 -5.16
N GLY A 204 -8.45 -15.10 -6.33
CA GLY A 204 -9.01 -16.05 -7.30
C GLY A 204 -10.06 -15.45 -8.21
N GLU A 205 -11.00 -16.29 -8.66
CA GLU A 205 -12.11 -15.84 -9.49
C GLU A 205 -13.04 -14.89 -8.73
N LEU A 206 -13.60 -13.92 -9.46
CA LEU A 206 -14.56 -12.94 -8.98
C LEU A 206 -15.83 -13.01 -9.84
N PRO A 207 -16.75 -13.94 -9.54
CA PRO A 207 -18.04 -14.03 -10.21
C PRO A 207 -18.90 -12.81 -9.90
N MET A 208 -19.66 -12.31 -10.88
CA MET A 208 -20.60 -11.22 -10.68
C MET A 208 -21.78 -11.26 -11.66
N ARG A 209 -22.88 -10.63 -11.24
CA ARG A 209 -24.08 -10.43 -12.04
C ARG A 209 -24.23 -8.94 -12.32
N VAL A 210 -24.24 -8.56 -13.59
CA VAL A 210 -24.43 -7.17 -14.01
C VAL A 210 -25.76 -7.07 -14.73
N THR A 211 -26.65 -6.22 -14.23
CA THR A 211 -27.95 -5.95 -14.86
C THR A 211 -27.87 -4.68 -15.67
N LEU A 212 -28.16 -4.78 -16.97
CA LEU A 212 -28.19 -3.66 -17.90
C LEU A 212 -29.62 -3.48 -18.44
N SER A 213 -30.09 -2.25 -18.48
CA SER A 213 -31.26 -1.82 -19.26
C SER A 213 -30.80 -1.40 -20.67
N ALA A 214 -31.69 -0.83 -21.49
CA ALA A 214 -31.35 -0.50 -22.88
C ALA A 214 -30.23 0.55 -23.01
N ASP A 215 -30.05 1.39 -21.99
CA ASP A 215 -29.16 2.54 -22.01
C ASP A 215 -28.35 2.72 -20.71
N ARG A 216 -28.47 1.80 -19.75
CA ARG A 216 -27.87 1.95 -18.42
C ARG A 216 -27.39 0.64 -17.81
N ILE A 217 -26.30 0.72 -17.05
CA ILE A 217 -25.92 -0.27 -16.03
C ILE A 217 -26.74 0.01 -14.78
N GLU A 218 -27.64 -0.91 -14.42
CA GLU A 218 -28.61 -0.75 -13.33
C GLU A 218 -28.13 -1.31 -12.01
N ASN A 219 -27.48 -2.48 -12.04
CA ASN A 219 -27.06 -3.18 -10.83
C ASN A 219 -25.81 -4.02 -11.07
N ILE A 220 -24.97 -4.17 -10.05
CA ILE A 220 -23.78 -5.01 -10.04
C ILE A 220 -23.77 -5.78 -8.71
N GLU A 221 -23.91 -7.09 -8.78
CA GLU A 221 -23.85 -7.99 -7.61
C GLU A 221 -22.60 -8.86 -7.74
N ILE A 222 -21.72 -8.80 -6.75
CA ILE A 222 -20.41 -9.47 -6.78
C ILE A 222 -20.42 -10.61 -5.75
N ASP A 223 -19.98 -11.80 -6.15
CA ASP A 223 -19.65 -12.86 -5.21
C ASP A 223 -18.26 -12.58 -4.63
N THR A 224 -18.25 -12.14 -3.37
CA THR A 224 -17.04 -11.74 -2.66
C THR A 224 -16.41 -12.90 -1.88
N SER A 225 -16.95 -14.12 -1.98
CA SER A 225 -16.58 -15.25 -1.11
C SER A 225 -15.14 -15.75 -1.28
N SER A 226 -14.53 -15.49 -2.44
CA SER A 226 -13.13 -15.81 -2.71
C SER A 226 -12.16 -14.83 -2.05
N GLU A 227 -12.61 -13.63 -1.70
CA GLU A 227 -11.77 -12.51 -1.27
C GLU A 227 -11.70 -12.36 0.25
N THR A 228 -10.62 -11.75 0.74
CA THR A 228 -10.40 -11.62 2.18
C THR A 228 -11.26 -10.51 2.76
N GLN A 229 -12.13 -10.88 3.70
CA GLN A 229 -13.00 -9.93 4.41
C GLN A 229 -12.17 -8.82 5.09
N GLY A 230 -12.66 -7.58 5.01
CA GLY A 230 -12.03 -6.41 5.60
C GLY A 230 -10.90 -5.78 4.79
N ILE A 231 -10.49 -6.40 3.67
CA ILE A 231 -9.46 -5.85 2.77
C ILE A 231 -10.12 -5.27 1.52
N ALA A 232 -10.87 -6.10 0.78
CA ALA A 232 -11.44 -5.73 -0.51
C ALA A 232 -12.87 -5.15 -0.43
N ASP A 233 -13.50 -5.19 0.76
CA ASP A 233 -14.90 -4.80 0.97
C ASP A 233 -15.24 -3.42 0.39
N VAL A 234 -14.34 -2.45 0.54
CA VAL A 234 -14.52 -1.08 0.01
C VAL A 234 -14.57 -1.06 -1.52
N ALA A 235 -13.81 -1.92 -2.19
CA ALA A 235 -13.85 -2.05 -3.65
C ALA A 235 -15.20 -2.61 -4.12
N PHE A 236 -15.78 -3.56 -3.39
CA PHE A 236 -17.09 -4.13 -3.73
C PHE A 236 -18.25 -3.17 -3.49
N GLU A 237 -18.08 -2.17 -2.63
CA GLU A 237 -19.11 -1.18 -2.37
C GLU A 237 -18.97 0.05 -3.28
N ARG A 238 -17.78 0.66 -3.32
CA ARG A 238 -17.57 1.96 -3.94
C ARG A 238 -17.51 1.89 -5.46
N ILE A 239 -16.76 0.94 -6.01
CA ILE A 239 -16.58 0.84 -7.48
C ILE A 239 -17.91 0.60 -8.17
N PRO A 240 -18.76 -0.37 -7.76
CA PRO A 240 -20.09 -0.52 -8.34
C PRO A 240 -20.95 0.75 -8.27
N LYS A 241 -20.94 1.46 -7.14
CA LYS A 241 -21.68 2.72 -6.99
C LYS A 241 -21.19 3.79 -7.95
N GLU A 242 -19.88 3.94 -8.12
CA GLU A 242 -19.29 4.92 -9.05
C GLU A 242 -19.59 4.55 -10.51
N ILE A 243 -19.50 3.27 -10.87
CA ILE A 243 -19.86 2.79 -12.20
C ILE A 243 -21.34 3.08 -12.51
N ILE A 244 -22.25 2.75 -11.58
CA ILE A 244 -23.71 2.94 -11.78
C ILE A 244 -24.08 4.43 -11.75
N ALA A 245 -23.47 5.22 -10.87
CA ALA A 245 -23.76 6.65 -10.79
C ALA A 245 -23.23 7.40 -12.02
N GLY A 246 -21.99 7.13 -12.42
CA GLY A 246 -21.33 7.80 -13.53
C GLY A 246 -21.58 7.20 -14.91
N GLN A 247 -22.15 5.99 -14.99
CA GLN A 247 -22.28 5.21 -16.24
C GLN A 247 -20.95 5.15 -16.99
N THR A 248 -19.91 4.75 -16.25
CA THR A 248 -18.52 4.80 -16.69
C THR A 248 -17.72 3.65 -16.08
N LEU A 249 -16.67 3.23 -16.79
CA LEU A 249 -15.63 2.35 -16.27
C LEU A 249 -14.32 3.09 -15.94
N ALA A 250 -14.29 4.40 -16.18
CA ALA A 250 -13.21 5.32 -15.78
C ALA A 250 -13.33 5.69 -14.29
N VAL A 251 -13.30 4.68 -13.43
CA VAL A 251 -13.38 4.79 -11.97
C VAL A 251 -12.02 4.45 -11.36
N ASP A 252 -11.68 5.12 -10.27
CA ASP A 252 -10.37 4.97 -9.65
C ASP A 252 -10.28 3.63 -8.90
N ALA A 253 -9.16 2.92 -9.05
CA ALA A 253 -8.91 1.72 -8.26
C ALA A 253 -8.74 2.09 -6.78
N ILE A 254 -9.31 1.27 -5.89
CA ILE A 254 -9.21 1.48 -4.44
C ILE A 254 -7.79 1.12 -3.97
N SER A 255 -7.11 2.06 -3.32
CA SER A 255 -5.76 1.86 -2.79
C SER A 255 -5.74 0.69 -1.80
N GLY A 256 -4.77 -0.23 -1.97
CA GLY A 256 -4.66 -1.45 -1.16
C GLY A 256 -5.54 -2.63 -1.61
N ALA A 257 -6.48 -2.40 -2.52
CA ALA A 257 -7.36 -3.41 -3.13
C ALA A 257 -7.35 -3.29 -4.66
N SER A 258 -6.21 -2.90 -5.25
CA SER A 258 -6.10 -2.57 -6.67
C SER A 258 -6.39 -3.76 -7.58
N ILE A 259 -5.91 -4.96 -7.27
CA ILE A 259 -6.17 -6.15 -8.09
C ILE A 259 -7.68 -6.44 -8.13
N THR A 260 -8.32 -6.49 -6.96
CA THR A 260 -9.76 -6.69 -6.88
C THR A 260 -10.56 -5.56 -7.55
N SER A 261 -10.09 -4.31 -7.44
CA SER A 261 -10.70 -3.15 -8.10
C SER A 261 -10.73 -3.32 -9.61
N HIS A 262 -9.60 -3.69 -10.22
CA HIS A 262 -9.53 -3.99 -11.65
C HIS A 262 -10.38 -5.22 -12.00
N GLY A 263 -10.42 -6.24 -11.14
CA GLY A 263 -11.32 -7.39 -11.30
C GLY A 263 -12.79 -6.99 -11.41
N VAL A 264 -13.26 -6.06 -10.57
CA VAL A 264 -14.64 -5.52 -10.67
C VAL A 264 -14.84 -4.77 -11.99
N ILE A 265 -13.92 -3.86 -12.34
CA ILE A 265 -14.00 -3.06 -13.57
C ILE A 265 -13.98 -3.96 -14.81
N ASP A 266 -13.09 -4.96 -14.87
CA ASP A 266 -12.96 -5.90 -15.96
C ASP A 266 -14.17 -6.82 -16.08
N GLY A 267 -14.73 -7.24 -14.95
CA GLY A 267 -15.98 -8.02 -14.92
C GLY A 267 -17.14 -7.23 -15.52
N VAL A 268 -17.33 -5.97 -15.11
CA VAL A 268 -18.37 -5.11 -15.70
C VAL A 268 -18.07 -4.84 -17.18
N ALA A 269 -16.80 -4.64 -17.56
CA ALA A 269 -16.41 -4.51 -18.97
C ALA A 269 -16.81 -5.74 -19.80
N ARG A 270 -16.65 -6.96 -19.26
CA ARG A 270 -17.10 -8.19 -19.92
C ARG A 270 -18.63 -8.20 -20.11
N ALA A 271 -19.39 -7.85 -19.07
CA ALA A 271 -20.85 -7.79 -19.16
C ALA A 271 -21.33 -6.78 -20.21
N VAL A 272 -20.69 -5.60 -20.27
CA VAL A 272 -20.97 -4.58 -21.29
C VAL A 272 -20.73 -5.12 -22.70
N LYS A 273 -19.62 -5.85 -22.88
CA LYS A 273 -19.29 -6.49 -24.17
C LYS A 273 -20.32 -7.55 -24.56
N GLU A 274 -20.74 -8.39 -23.62
CA GLU A 274 -21.79 -9.40 -23.86
C GLU A 274 -23.16 -8.77 -24.13
N ALA A 275 -23.40 -7.58 -23.58
CA ALA A 275 -24.58 -6.77 -23.88
C ALA A 275 -24.51 -6.04 -25.24
N GLY A 276 -23.48 -6.27 -26.03
CA GLY A 276 -23.37 -5.77 -27.41
C GLY A 276 -22.82 -4.34 -27.53
N ALA A 277 -22.30 -3.75 -26.45
CA ALA A 277 -21.63 -2.45 -26.46
C ALA A 277 -20.11 -2.59 -26.35
N ASN A 278 -19.37 -1.55 -26.73
CA ASN A 278 -17.92 -1.52 -26.57
C ASN A 278 -17.54 -0.97 -25.17
N PRO A 279 -16.87 -1.75 -24.31
CA PRO A 279 -16.49 -1.28 -22.98
C PRO A 279 -15.55 -0.07 -22.99
N ASP A 280 -14.78 0.11 -24.07
CA ASP A 280 -13.86 1.25 -24.17
C ASP A 280 -14.62 2.59 -24.25
N ASP A 281 -15.88 2.60 -24.69
CA ASP A 281 -16.71 3.79 -24.72
C ASP A 281 -17.04 4.24 -23.28
N LEU A 282 -17.22 3.28 -22.36
CA LEU A 282 -17.39 3.56 -20.93
C LEU A 282 -16.07 3.90 -20.24
N LYS A 283 -14.93 3.34 -20.67
CA LYS A 283 -13.60 3.70 -20.14
C LYS A 283 -13.16 5.11 -20.56
N LYS A 284 -13.69 5.64 -21.66
CA LYS A 284 -13.43 7.01 -22.12
C LYS A 284 -14.40 8.04 -21.54
N ARG A 285 -15.58 7.61 -21.09
CA ARG A 285 -16.55 8.46 -20.38
C ARG A 285 -15.98 8.87 -19.03
N ARG A 286 -15.30 10.01 -18.90
CA ARG A 286 -14.86 10.48 -17.58
C ARG A 286 -16.06 10.74 -16.68
N ALA A 287 -15.98 10.29 -15.42
CA ALA A 287 -16.89 10.76 -14.40
C ALA A 287 -16.76 12.30 -14.31
N THR A 288 -17.87 13.02 -14.34
CA THR A 288 -17.93 14.45 -13.99
C THR A 288 -17.67 14.60 -12.49
N LYS A 289 -16.44 14.35 -12.03
CA LYS A 289 -16.01 14.81 -10.71
C LYS A 289 -15.90 16.33 -10.81
N GLN A 290 -16.83 17.06 -10.20
CA GLN A 290 -16.58 18.47 -9.90
C GLN A 290 -15.39 18.52 -8.94
N VAL A 291 -14.28 19.11 -9.38
CA VAL A 291 -13.15 19.40 -8.50
C VAL A 291 -13.63 20.46 -7.52
N ALA A 292 -13.81 20.07 -6.25
CA ALA A 292 -14.10 21.03 -5.19
C ALA A 292 -12.90 21.97 -5.02
N GLN A 293 -13.16 23.25 -4.71
CA GLN A 293 -12.09 24.19 -4.38
C GLN A 293 -11.28 23.68 -3.18
N PRO A 294 -9.99 24.04 -3.06
CA PRO A 294 -9.18 23.71 -1.90
C PRO A 294 -9.83 24.30 -0.63
N ALA A 295 -10.59 23.48 0.08
CA ALA A 295 -11.15 23.81 1.37
C ALA A 295 -10.17 23.36 2.46
N VAL A 296 -10.14 24.13 3.55
CA VAL A 296 -9.46 23.73 4.78
C VAL A 296 -10.53 23.20 5.72
N LYS A 297 -10.36 21.95 6.15
CA LYS A 297 -11.19 21.33 7.19
C LYS A 297 -10.41 21.34 8.49
N GLU A 298 -10.87 22.14 9.45
CA GLU A 298 -10.34 22.14 10.81
C GLU A 298 -11.15 21.19 11.70
N VAL A 299 -10.45 20.39 12.49
CA VAL A 299 -11.01 19.45 13.47
C VAL A 299 -10.27 19.65 14.79
N THR A 300 -10.99 19.65 15.90
CA THR A 300 -10.40 19.63 17.25
C THR A 300 -10.79 18.33 17.93
N THR A 301 -9.86 17.72 18.64
CA THR A 301 -10.04 16.49 19.41
C THR A 301 -9.03 16.46 20.56
N ASP A 302 -9.24 15.64 21.58
CA ASP A 302 -8.27 15.54 22.67
C ASP A 302 -7.00 14.80 22.19
N VAL A 303 -7.17 13.65 21.52
CA VAL A 303 -6.06 12.86 20.95
C VAL A 303 -6.32 12.54 19.49
N VAL A 304 -5.31 12.78 18.64
CA VAL A 304 -5.31 12.30 17.25
C VAL A 304 -4.39 11.09 17.08
N VAL A 305 -4.90 10.05 16.43
CA VAL A 305 -4.21 8.79 16.20
C VAL A 305 -3.93 8.63 14.71
N VAL A 306 -2.67 8.42 14.34
CA VAL A 306 -2.23 8.28 12.94
C VAL A 306 -2.02 6.81 12.61
N GLY A 307 -2.93 6.23 11.84
CA GLY A 307 -2.97 4.82 11.42
C GLY A 307 -4.11 4.06 12.10
N ALA A 308 -4.99 3.43 11.32
CA ALA A 308 -6.13 2.67 11.84
C ALA A 308 -5.87 1.16 11.91
N GLY A 309 -4.62 0.75 12.17
CA GLY A 309 -4.28 -0.64 12.50
C GLY A 309 -4.67 -1.02 13.92
N GLY A 310 -4.32 -2.23 14.36
CA GLY A 310 -4.65 -2.71 15.71
C GLY A 310 -4.11 -1.81 16.83
N ALA A 311 -2.91 -1.23 16.68
CA ALA A 311 -2.35 -0.30 17.66
C ALA A 311 -3.17 1.00 17.75
N GLY A 312 -3.46 1.63 16.61
CA GLY A 312 -4.18 2.90 16.58
C GLY A 312 -5.64 2.76 16.96
N MET A 313 -6.32 1.71 16.50
CA MET A 313 -7.70 1.43 16.91
C MET A 313 -7.81 1.13 18.41
N THR A 314 -6.77 0.51 18.98
CA THR A 314 -6.67 0.27 20.42
C THR A 314 -6.44 1.55 21.20
N ALA A 315 -5.55 2.41 20.72
CA ALA A 315 -5.30 3.71 21.31
C ALA A 315 -6.58 4.56 21.32
N ALA A 316 -7.27 4.66 20.18
CA ALA A 316 -8.52 5.39 20.05
C ALA A 316 -9.61 4.84 20.98
N ALA A 317 -9.81 3.51 21.02
CA ALA A 317 -10.75 2.88 21.93
C ALA A 317 -10.43 3.19 23.41
N LYS A 318 -9.14 3.23 23.77
CA LYS A 318 -8.70 3.52 25.12
C LYS A 318 -8.88 4.99 25.51
N VAL A 319 -8.65 5.94 24.60
CA VAL A 319 -8.96 7.36 24.78
C VAL A 319 -10.47 7.55 25.01
N LEU A 320 -11.30 6.94 24.16
CA LEU A 320 -12.76 7.02 24.27
C LEU A 320 -13.29 6.39 25.56
N GLN A 321 -12.71 5.27 26.02
CA GLN A 321 -13.05 4.69 27.32
C GLN A 321 -12.71 5.60 28.51
N ALA A 322 -11.74 6.49 28.37
CA ALA A 322 -11.41 7.48 29.39
C ALA A 322 -12.35 8.70 29.34
N GLY A 323 -13.31 8.75 28.40
CA GLY A 323 -14.28 9.84 28.26
C GLY A 323 -13.81 11.00 27.37
N HIS A 324 -12.73 10.80 26.62
CA HIS A 324 -12.09 11.81 25.77
C HIS A 324 -12.34 11.58 24.28
N GLN A 325 -12.18 12.63 23.48
CA GLN A 325 -12.38 12.59 22.04
C GLN A 325 -11.15 12.04 21.30
N ALA A 326 -11.41 11.13 20.37
CA ALA A 326 -10.38 10.57 19.49
C ALA A 326 -10.75 10.72 18.01
N VAL A 327 -9.78 11.19 17.22
CA VAL A 327 -9.81 11.16 15.75
C VAL A 327 -8.74 10.20 15.25
N VAL A 328 -9.13 9.22 14.45
CA VAL A 328 -8.23 8.27 13.80
C VAL A 328 -8.09 8.62 12.33
N LEU A 329 -6.86 8.82 11.87
CA LEU A 329 -6.56 9.11 10.46
C LEU A 329 -5.92 7.89 9.80
N GLU A 330 -6.52 7.40 8.72
CA GLU A 330 -6.04 6.28 7.93
C GLU A 330 -5.83 6.73 6.49
N LYS A 331 -4.67 6.42 5.91
CA LYS A 331 -4.35 6.84 4.54
C LYS A 331 -5.05 5.99 3.49
N PHE A 332 -5.41 4.76 3.82
CA PHE A 332 -6.13 3.86 2.91
C PHE A 332 -7.65 3.99 3.08
N PRO A 333 -8.43 3.50 2.10
CA PRO A 333 -9.90 3.46 2.17
C PRO A 333 -10.47 2.51 3.24
N ALA A 334 -9.66 1.57 3.73
CA ALA A 334 -10.07 0.59 4.73
C ALA A 334 -9.15 0.64 5.95
N VAL A 335 -9.73 0.40 7.13
CA VAL A 335 -8.99 0.28 8.40
C VAL A 335 -8.38 -1.11 8.57
N GLY A 336 -7.47 -1.23 9.52
CA GLY A 336 -6.99 -2.52 10.04
C GLY A 336 -5.54 -2.86 9.70
N GLY A 337 -4.96 -2.25 8.66
CA GLY A 337 -3.55 -2.38 8.32
C GLY A 337 -3.03 -3.83 8.27
N ASN A 338 -1.88 -4.09 8.88
CA ASN A 338 -1.34 -5.46 9.01
C ASN A 338 -2.19 -6.36 9.93
N THR A 339 -2.98 -5.79 10.84
CA THR A 339 -3.75 -6.57 11.82
C THR A 339 -4.80 -7.43 11.14
N VAL A 340 -5.50 -6.96 10.10
CA VAL A 340 -6.47 -7.80 9.35
C VAL A 340 -5.82 -8.95 8.58
N ARG A 341 -4.51 -8.84 8.28
CA ARG A 341 -3.71 -9.88 7.61
C ARG A 341 -3.05 -10.85 8.59
N ALA A 342 -3.17 -10.61 9.89
CA ALA A 342 -2.51 -11.43 10.91
C ALA A 342 -3.23 -12.77 11.13
N GLY A 343 -2.44 -13.79 11.49
CA GLY A 343 -2.94 -15.15 11.72
C GLY A 343 -3.89 -15.32 12.91
N GLY A 344 -4.09 -14.29 13.75
CA GLY A 344 -5.08 -14.28 14.84
C GLY A 344 -4.53 -14.48 16.25
N PRO A 345 -3.81 -15.57 16.58
CA PRO A 345 -3.35 -15.82 17.94
C PRO A 345 -2.46 -14.74 18.55
N MET A 346 -2.89 -14.19 19.68
CA MET A 346 -2.15 -13.22 20.49
C MET A 346 -1.42 -13.91 21.64
N ASN A 347 -0.12 -13.68 21.79
CA ASN A 347 0.62 -14.27 22.91
C ASN A 347 0.30 -13.54 24.22
N ALA A 348 -0.08 -14.28 25.25
CA ALA A 348 -0.08 -13.78 26.61
C ALA A 348 0.15 -14.96 27.55
N ALA A 349 0.99 -14.79 28.58
CA ALA A 349 1.09 -15.75 29.65
C ALA A 349 -0.19 -15.69 30.51
N ASP A 350 -0.95 -16.78 30.54
CA ASP A 350 -2.15 -16.98 31.36
C ASP A 350 -2.08 -18.34 32.06
N PRO A 351 -1.28 -18.46 33.14
CA PRO A 351 -0.98 -19.75 33.73
C PRO A 351 -2.22 -20.50 34.24
N ASP A 352 -3.31 -19.81 34.55
CA ASP A 352 -4.54 -20.44 35.03
C ASP A 352 -5.33 -21.07 33.88
N TRP A 353 -5.34 -20.43 32.71
CA TRP A 353 -5.86 -21.03 31.48
C TRP A 353 -4.95 -22.14 30.94
N GLN A 354 -3.65 -21.89 30.83
CA GLN A 354 -2.72 -22.82 30.19
C GLN A 354 -2.55 -24.11 30.99
N ARG A 355 -2.65 -24.08 32.32
CA ARG A 355 -2.64 -25.30 33.14
C ARG A 355 -3.84 -26.22 32.90
N GLN A 356 -4.87 -25.79 32.18
CA GLN A 356 -5.99 -26.66 31.78
C GLN A 356 -5.60 -27.62 30.64
N PHE A 357 -4.50 -27.34 29.93
CA PHE A 357 -4.00 -28.19 28.85
C PHE A 357 -2.89 -29.11 29.35
N ALA A 358 -2.85 -30.34 28.85
CA ALA A 358 -1.75 -31.24 29.13
C ALA A 358 -0.45 -30.75 28.45
N ALA A 359 0.70 -30.96 29.10
CA ALA A 359 2.00 -30.72 28.47
C ALA A 359 2.19 -31.67 27.28
N LEU A 360 2.71 -31.17 26.15
CA LEU A 360 3.05 -31.99 24.99
C LEU A 360 4.44 -32.64 25.19
N PRO A 361 4.71 -33.78 24.52
CA PRO A 361 6.07 -34.32 24.45
C PRO A 361 7.07 -33.25 23.99
N GLY A 362 8.23 -33.19 24.64
CA GLY A 362 9.30 -32.22 24.34
C GLY A 362 9.30 -30.97 25.21
N GLU A 363 8.14 -30.49 25.68
CA GLU A 363 8.09 -29.20 26.39
C GLU A 363 8.81 -29.17 27.73
N LYS A 364 8.73 -30.28 28.48
CA LYS A 364 9.53 -30.42 29.70
C LYS A 364 11.02 -30.37 29.42
N GLN A 365 11.44 -30.92 28.28
CA GLN A 365 12.83 -30.86 27.87
C GLN A 365 13.19 -29.42 27.53
N THR A 366 12.36 -28.70 26.76
CA THR A 366 12.56 -27.27 26.47
C THR A 366 12.69 -26.42 27.74
N LEU A 367 11.85 -26.67 28.76
CA LEU A 367 11.95 -25.97 30.04
C LEU A 367 13.22 -26.33 30.79
N LYS A 368 13.60 -27.61 30.81
CA LYS A 368 14.84 -28.08 31.43
C LYS A 368 16.07 -27.46 30.75
N ASP A 369 16.12 -27.47 29.43
CA ASP A 369 17.22 -26.85 28.66
C ASP A 369 17.34 -25.35 28.99
N LEU A 370 16.19 -24.66 29.14
CA LEU A 370 16.17 -23.27 29.56
C LEU A 370 16.61 -23.09 31.02
N SER A 371 16.24 -24.00 31.93
CA SER A 371 16.66 -23.90 33.34
C SER A 371 18.14 -24.23 33.52
N GLU A 372 18.72 -25.09 32.68
CA GLU A 372 20.14 -25.46 32.71
C GLU A 372 21.05 -24.46 31.95
N ARG A 373 20.48 -23.55 31.17
CA ARG A 373 21.25 -22.53 30.43
C ARG A 373 22.10 -21.66 31.36
N ASP A 374 23.33 -21.38 30.92
CA ASP A 374 24.28 -20.53 31.62
C ASP A 374 23.78 -19.08 31.67
N GLU A 375 23.67 -18.55 32.89
CA GLU A 375 23.26 -17.18 33.16
C GLU A 375 24.25 -16.14 32.58
N SER A 376 25.53 -16.51 32.42
CA SER A 376 26.52 -15.61 31.82
C SER A 376 26.15 -15.19 30.38
N THR A 377 25.37 -16.03 29.69
CA THR A 377 24.86 -15.78 28.32
C THR A 377 23.64 -14.85 28.28
N ILE A 378 23.13 -14.43 29.43
CA ILE A 378 21.96 -13.56 29.57
C ILE A 378 22.45 -12.12 29.84
N ALA A 379 21.84 -11.16 29.13
CA ALA A 379 22.11 -9.74 29.29
C ALA A 379 21.88 -9.31 30.75
N PRO A 380 22.77 -8.47 31.35
CA PRO A 380 22.76 -8.16 32.78
C PRO A 380 21.38 -7.78 33.35
N GLU A 381 20.63 -6.98 32.64
CA GLU A 381 19.31 -6.46 33.01
C GLU A 381 18.22 -7.55 33.06
N TYR A 382 18.38 -8.66 32.33
CA TYR A 382 17.43 -9.80 32.36
C TYR A 382 17.79 -10.87 33.41
N ARG A 383 18.99 -10.85 33.99
CA ARG A 383 19.49 -11.95 34.87
C ARG A 383 18.63 -12.16 36.11
N ALA A 384 18.11 -11.09 36.70
CA ALA A 384 17.28 -11.18 37.90
C ALA A 384 15.99 -11.98 37.63
N ASP A 385 15.34 -11.73 36.50
CA ASP A 385 14.16 -12.46 36.08
C ASP A 385 14.48 -13.88 35.64
N PHE A 386 15.61 -14.06 34.95
CA PHE A 386 16.05 -15.38 34.55
C PHE A 386 16.26 -16.31 35.75
N ARG A 387 16.86 -15.83 36.84
CA ARG A 387 17.00 -16.60 38.09
C ARG A 387 15.65 -16.99 38.70
N LYS A 388 14.69 -16.06 38.73
CA LYS A 388 13.33 -16.33 39.21
C LYS A 388 12.61 -17.34 38.32
N LEU A 389 12.76 -17.23 37.00
CA LEU A 389 12.20 -18.18 36.05
C LEU A 389 12.77 -19.59 36.25
N LYS A 390 14.09 -19.73 36.45
CA LYS A 390 14.74 -21.02 36.77
C LYS A 390 14.06 -21.67 37.97
N GLN A 391 13.85 -20.92 39.05
CA GLN A 391 13.14 -21.42 40.24
C GLN A 391 11.70 -21.88 39.94
N GLN A 392 10.95 -21.14 39.10
CA GLN A 392 9.61 -21.54 38.69
C GLN A 392 9.61 -22.84 37.88
N ILE A 393 10.57 -22.97 36.95
CA ILE A 393 10.73 -24.16 36.12
C ILE A 393 11.13 -25.36 36.97
N ASP A 394 12.13 -25.22 37.84
CA ASP A 394 12.63 -26.29 38.70
C ASP A 394 11.52 -26.80 39.64
N ALA A 395 10.71 -25.90 40.18
CA ALA A 395 9.54 -26.25 40.98
C ALA A 395 8.51 -27.05 40.16
N TYR A 396 8.20 -26.61 38.93
CA TYR A 396 7.28 -27.29 38.03
C TYR A 396 7.80 -28.69 37.62
N LEU A 397 9.08 -28.81 37.24
CA LEU A 397 9.70 -30.08 36.84
C LEU A 397 9.75 -31.07 38.02
N THR A 398 10.08 -30.59 39.22
CA THR A 398 10.08 -31.40 40.45
C THR A 398 8.67 -31.90 40.78
N ALA A 399 7.66 -31.03 40.71
CA ALA A 399 6.27 -31.40 40.96
C ALA A 399 5.73 -32.43 39.95
N ASN A 400 6.31 -32.50 38.75
CA ASN A 400 5.81 -33.32 37.65
C ASN A 400 6.78 -34.42 37.21
N THR A 401 7.78 -34.82 38.02
CA THR A 401 8.85 -35.75 37.61
C THR A 401 8.33 -37.05 36.98
N ASN A 402 7.29 -37.66 37.55
CA ASN A 402 6.71 -38.94 37.09
C ASN A 402 5.31 -38.79 36.47
N GLN A 403 4.94 -37.58 36.06
CA GLN A 403 3.61 -37.29 35.49
C GLN A 403 3.76 -36.60 34.15
N LYS A 404 2.71 -36.56 33.32
CA LYS A 404 2.74 -35.76 32.08
C LYS A 404 2.88 -34.26 32.40
N GLY A 405 2.19 -33.81 33.44
CA GLY A 405 2.08 -32.40 33.81
C GLY A 405 1.13 -31.63 32.89
N THR A 406 0.85 -30.40 33.31
CA THR A 406 0.05 -29.43 32.55
C THR A 406 0.97 -28.47 31.81
N LEU A 407 0.50 -27.80 30.76
CA LEU A 407 1.29 -26.77 30.09
C LEU A 407 1.69 -25.69 31.11
N PHE A 408 3.00 -25.54 31.30
CA PHE A 408 3.60 -24.50 32.14
C PHE A 408 3.75 -23.23 31.32
N ASP A 409 3.40 -22.09 31.91
CA ASP A 409 3.78 -20.78 31.40
C ASP A 409 3.90 -19.82 32.59
N SER A 410 4.54 -18.69 32.34
CA SER A 410 4.60 -17.57 33.26
C SER A 410 4.99 -16.30 32.50
N THR A 411 4.68 -15.15 33.09
CA THR A 411 5.12 -13.86 32.54
C THR A 411 6.64 -13.81 32.37
N LEU A 412 7.41 -14.40 33.29
CA LEU A 412 8.86 -14.49 33.18
C LEU A 412 9.31 -15.41 32.03
N LEU A 413 8.62 -16.52 31.79
CA LEU A 413 8.90 -17.38 30.64
C LEU A 413 8.65 -16.61 29.34
N HIS A 414 7.52 -15.91 29.23
CA HIS A 414 7.21 -15.08 28.08
C HIS A 414 8.25 -13.97 27.85
N ARG A 415 8.70 -13.32 28.93
CA ARG A 415 9.73 -12.26 28.88
C ARG A 415 11.07 -12.78 28.38
N ILE A 416 11.61 -13.83 29.02
CA ILE A 416 12.90 -14.41 28.66
C ILE A 416 12.87 -14.99 27.24
N GLN A 417 11.78 -15.63 26.85
CA GLN A 417 11.63 -16.12 25.48
C GLN A 417 11.54 -14.98 24.46
N THR A 418 10.85 -13.88 24.78
CA THR A 418 10.79 -12.70 23.90
C THR A 418 12.18 -12.07 23.73
N TYR A 419 12.94 -11.96 24.82
CA TYR A 419 14.34 -11.51 24.81
C TYR A 419 15.23 -12.42 23.95
N LEU A 420 15.30 -13.72 24.26
CA LEU A 420 16.14 -14.68 23.54
C LEU A 420 15.73 -14.80 22.07
N GLY A 421 14.43 -14.80 21.80
CA GLY A 421 13.88 -14.89 20.46
C GLY A 421 14.16 -13.67 19.59
N GLY A 422 14.34 -12.50 20.21
CA GLY A 422 14.64 -11.24 19.54
C GLY A 422 16.13 -10.92 19.37
N GLN A 423 17.03 -11.71 19.96
CA GLN A 423 18.48 -11.54 19.80
C GLN A 423 18.91 -11.76 18.35
N ARG A 424 19.63 -10.81 17.75
CA ARG A 424 20.34 -10.97 16.47
C ARG A 424 21.65 -10.21 16.46
N THR A 425 22.54 -10.60 15.56
CA THR A 425 23.79 -9.92 15.25
C THR A 425 23.75 -9.55 13.78
N ASP A 426 24.05 -8.29 13.45
CA ASP A 426 24.10 -7.83 12.06
C ASP A 426 25.43 -8.18 11.37
N LEU A 427 25.55 -7.85 10.07
CA LEU A 427 26.75 -8.12 9.29
C LEU A 427 27.99 -7.33 9.75
N ASN A 428 27.80 -6.30 10.59
CA ASN A 428 28.86 -5.51 11.20
C ASN A 428 29.26 -6.02 12.60
N GLY A 429 28.70 -7.15 13.03
CA GLY A 429 28.93 -7.71 14.36
C GLY A 429 28.21 -6.97 15.49
N GLN A 430 27.25 -6.09 15.18
CA GLN A 430 26.46 -5.39 16.19
C GLN A 430 25.32 -6.29 16.66
N GLU A 431 25.30 -6.58 17.96
CA GLU A 431 24.22 -7.33 18.60
C GLU A 431 23.06 -6.41 18.96
N ILE A 432 21.83 -6.92 18.84
CA ILE A 432 20.62 -6.25 19.31
C ILE A 432 19.71 -7.26 20.02
N HIS A 433 19.01 -6.81 21.06
CA HIS A 433 17.97 -7.57 21.75
C HIS A 433 16.91 -6.62 22.32
N GLY A 434 15.74 -7.17 22.66
CA GLY A 434 14.62 -6.36 23.16
C GLY A 434 15.04 -5.55 24.39
N GLN A 435 14.71 -4.26 24.40
CA GLN A 435 14.97 -3.37 25.54
C GLN A 435 14.18 -3.87 26.75
N TYR A 436 14.87 -4.10 27.86
CA TYR A 436 14.30 -4.76 29.04
C TYR A 436 12.99 -4.13 29.51
N ASP A 437 12.96 -2.80 29.67
CA ASP A 437 11.78 -2.10 30.17
C ASP A 437 10.60 -2.26 29.22
N LEU A 438 10.83 -2.17 27.91
CA LEU A 438 9.76 -2.37 26.91
C LEU A 438 9.25 -3.81 26.85
N VAL A 439 10.15 -4.79 26.90
CA VAL A 439 9.77 -6.22 26.90
C VAL A 439 9.06 -6.58 28.21
N LYS A 440 9.46 -5.96 29.33
CA LYS A 440 8.78 -6.09 30.60
C LYS A 440 7.36 -5.54 30.51
N GLU A 441 7.16 -4.32 30.02
CA GLU A 441 5.81 -3.74 29.86
C GLU A 441 4.94 -4.56 28.91
N LEU A 442 5.51 -5.05 27.80
CA LEU A 442 4.82 -5.97 26.89
C LEU A 442 4.30 -7.21 27.63
N THR A 443 5.18 -7.90 28.36
CA THR A 443 4.87 -9.21 28.94
C THR A 443 4.05 -9.13 30.20
N ASP A 444 4.22 -8.10 31.03
CA ASP A 444 3.42 -7.87 32.23
C ASP A 444 1.98 -7.50 31.89
N ASN A 445 1.76 -6.76 30.81
CA ASN A 445 0.44 -6.25 30.45
C ASN A 445 -0.25 -7.05 29.32
N ALA A 446 0.40 -8.05 28.72
CA ALA A 446 -0.18 -8.83 27.61
C ALA A 446 -1.51 -9.51 27.99
N LEU A 447 -1.58 -10.14 29.17
CA LEU A 447 -2.81 -10.80 29.63
C LEU A 447 -3.91 -9.79 29.93
N ASP A 448 -3.55 -8.64 30.51
CA ASP A 448 -4.51 -7.58 30.75
C ASP A 448 -5.06 -7.01 29.44
N SER A 449 -4.27 -7.02 28.36
CA SER A 449 -4.72 -6.66 27.01
C SER A 449 -5.67 -7.71 26.42
N VAL A 450 -5.46 -9.01 26.65
CA VAL A 450 -6.44 -10.05 26.31
C VAL A 450 -7.77 -9.80 27.02
N LYS A 451 -7.74 -9.58 28.35
CA LYS A 451 -8.95 -9.31 29.16
C LYS A 451 -9.66 -8.03 28.75
N TRP A 452 -8.90 -6.99 28.40
CA TRP A 452 -9.46 -5.73 27.90
C TRP A 452 -10.11 -5.89 26.53
N LEU A 453 -9.49 -6.65 25.62
CA LEU A 453 -10.13 -6.98 24.34
C LEU A 453 -11.43 -7.76 24.55
N GLN A 454 -11.48 -8.68 25.52
CA GLN A 454 -12.73 -9.36 25.90
C GLN A 454 -13.80 -8.39 26.38
N SER A 455 -13.44 -7.39 27.20
CA SER A 455 -14.41 -6.40 27.68
C SER A 455 -14.93 -5.46 26.58
N ILE A 456 -14.18 -5.28 25.50
CA ILE A 456 -14.62 -4.56 24.30
C ILE A 456 -15.46 -5.44 23.36
N GLY A 457 -15.41 -6.76 23.51
CA GLY A 457 -16.27 -7.72 22.79
C GLY A 457 -15.53 -8.75 21.94
N VAL A 458 -14.19 -8.78 21.98
CA VAL A 458 -13.41 -9.83 21.31
C VAL A 458 -13.61 -11.14 22.05
N LYS A 459 -14.07 -12.17 21.35
CA LYS A 459 -14.22 -13.51 21.92
C LYS A 459 -12.99 -14.32 21.56
N PHE A 460 -12.40 -15.03 22.53
CA PHE A 460 -11.31 -15.96 22.29
C PHE A 460 -11.81 -17.41 22.37
N ASP A 461 -11.18 -18.30 21.62
CA ASP A 461 -11.42 -19.73 21.71
C ASP A 461 -10.67 -20.31 22.92
N GLU A 462 -11.36 -20.35 24.06
CA GLU A 462 -10.79 -20.84 25.32
C GLU A 462 -10.58 -22.37 25.33
N SER A 463 -11.11 -23.11 24.33
CA SER A 463 -10.97 -24.56 24.23
C SER A 463 -9.62 -25.03 23.70
N GLN A 464 -8.76 -24.11 23.21
CA GLN A 464 -7.45 -24.43 22.64
C GLN A 464 -6.38 -23.39 22.97
N VAL A 465 -5.17 -23.86 23.29
CA VAL A 465 -3.98 -23.00 23.34
C VAL A 465 -3.16 -23.19 22.06
N THR A 466 -2.96 -22.11 21.32
CA THR A 466 -2.31 -22.17 20.00
C THR A 466 -0.85 -21.75 20.05
N MET A 467 -0.11 -22.12 19.01
CA MET A 467 1.26 -21.66 18.76
C MET A 467 1.34 -21.18 17.32
N PRO A 468 1.19 -19.87 17.07
CA PRO A 468 1.26 -19.35 15.71
C PRO A 468 2.64 -19.59 15.11
N VAL A 469 2.74 -19.63 13.78
CA VAL A 469 4.01 -19.89 13.08
C VAL A 469 5.08 -18.88 13.53
N GLY A 470 6.22 -19.38 14.01
CA GLY A 470 7.32 -18.58 14.54
C GLY A 470 7.22 -18.24 16.03
N ALA A 471 6.17 -18.69 16.72
CA ALA A 471 6.17 -18.77 18.18
C ALA A 471 6.99 -19.99 18.63
N ILE A 472 7.59 -19.88 19.81
CA ILE A 472 8.41 -20.95 20.42
C ILE A 472 7.76 -21.55 21.67
N TRP A 473 6.53 -21.16 21.98
CA TRP A 473 5.75 -21.67 23.10
C TRP A 473 4.25 -21.53 22.83
N ARG A 474 3.46 -22.46 23.35
CA ARG A 474 2.01 -22.47 23.17
C ARG A 474 1.38 -21.52 24.19
N ARG A 475 1.15 -20.26 23.81
CA ARG A 475 0.48 -19.24 24.63
C ARG A 475 -0.44 -18.31 23.84
N GLY A 476 -0.76 -18.71 22.61
CA GLY A 476 -1.55 -17.94 21.67
C GLY A 476 -3.04 -18.05 21.99
N HIS A 477 -3.65 -16.94 22.40
CA HIS A 477 -5.08 -16.75 22.52
C HIS A 477 -5.66 -16.50 21.13
N LYS A 478 -6.36 -17.50 20.59
CA LYS A 478 -6.95 -17.42 19.24
C LYS A 478 -8.29 -16.69 19.31
N PRO A 479 -8.52 -15.61 18.53
CA PRO A 479 -9.81 -14.97 18.47
C PRO A 479 -10.82 -15.87 17.73
N MET A 480 -12.07 -15.79 18.12
CA MET A 480 -13.20 -16.35 17.38
C MET A 480 -13.48 -15.48 16.16
N GLY A 481 -13.82 -16.10 15.03
CA GLY A 481 -14.02 -15.42 13.75
C GLY A 481 -12.75 -15.37 12.88
N ASP A 482 -12.72 -14.42 11.95
CA ASP A 482 -11.71 -14.36 10.88
C ASP A 482 -10.38 -13.76 11.36
N LEU A 483 -9.67 -14.50 12.22
CA LEU A 483 -8.29 -14.24 12.63
C LEU A 483 -8.07 -12.78 13.06
N GLY A 484 -7.16 -12.06 12.38
CA GLY A 484 -6.85 -10.66 12.63
C GLY A 484 -8.02 -9.68 12.41
N PHE A 485 -8.93 -9.99 11.49
CA PHE A 485 -10.10 -9.16 11.21
C PHE A 485 -11.08 -9.10 12.39
N ALA A 486 -11.17 -10.17 13.20
CA ALA A 486 -12.03 -10.20 14.39
C ALA A 486 -11.73 -9.06 15.37
N TYR A 487 -10.46 -8.72 15.56
CA TYR A 487 -10.06 -7.60 16.42
C TYR A 487 -10.50 -6.26 15.84
N ILE A 488 -10.19 -6.02 14.57
CA ILE A 488 -10.45 -4.73 13.91
C ILE A 488 -11.95 -4.49 13.77
N LYS A 489 -12.73 -5.51 13.41
CA LYS A 489 -14.20 -5.43 13.38
C LYS A 489 -14.77 -4.99 14.73
N THR A 490 -14.30 -5.60 15.82
CA THR A 490 -14.78 -5.30 17.17
C THR A 490 -14.35 -3.90 17.62
N LEU A 491 -13.07 -3.55 17.43
CA LEU A 491 -12.53 -2.24 17.80
C LEU A 491 -13.17 -1.10 17.01
N ARG A 492 -13.39 -1.30 15.70
CA ARG A 492 -14.08 -0.31 14.85
C ARG A 492 -15.48 -0.04 15.37
N ALA A 493 -16.27 -1.11 15.58
CA ALA A 493 -17.62 -0.97 16.12
C ALA A 493 -17.62 -0.25 17.47
N PHE A 494 -16.66 -0.56 18.34
CA PHE A 494 -16.51 0.11 19.63
C PHE A 494 -16.18 1.61 19.48
N VAL A 495 -15.19 1.96 18.67
CA VAL A 495 -14.77 3.35 18.43
C VAL A 495 -15.92 4.17 17.88
N GLU A 496 -16.62 3.67 16.85
CA GLU A 496 -17.78 4.35 16.26
C GLU A 496 -18.93 4.48 17.26
N GLN A 497 -19.20 3.45 18.06
CA GLN A 497 -20.26 3.48 19.09
C GLN A 497 -19.97 4.49 20.22
N GLN A 498 -18.71 4.69 20.59
CA GLN A 498 -18.30 5.67 21.59
C GLN A 498 -18.16 7.10 21.03
N GLY A 499 -18.50 7.33 19.76
CA GLY A 499 -18.44 8.65 19.13
C GLY A 499 -17.06 9.04 18.60
N GLY A 500 -16.12 8.10 18.53
CA GLY A 500 -14.83 8.32 17.87
C GLY A 500 -14.98 8.55 16.37
N THR A 501 -14.16 9.44 15.81
CA THR A 501 -14.19 9.73 14.37
C THR A 501 -13.07 8.98 13.66
N ILE A 502 -13.41 8.25 12.59
CA ILE A 502 -12.43 7.58 11.72
C ILE A 502 -12.46 8.26 10.35
N MET A 503 -11.32 8.82 9.92
CA MET A 503 -11.16 9.43 8.61
C MET A 503 -10.21 8.58 7.76
N THR A 504 -10.77 7.78 6.87
CA THR A 504 -10.02 7.04 5.84
C THR A 504 -9.57 7.97 4.71
N GLU A 505 -8.66 7.49 3.85
CA GLU A 505 -8.10 8.26 2.73
C GLU A 505 -7.56 9.63 3.15
N THR A 506 -7.02 9.72 4.36
CA THR A 506 -6.54 10.95 4.98
C THR A 506 -5.07 10.82 5.41
N PRO A 507 -4.12 10.66 4.45
CA PRO A 507 -2.69 10.61 4.76
C PRO A 507 -2.20 11.87 5.47
N VAL A 508 -1.63 11.67 6.66
CA VAL A 508 -0.92 12.71 7.41
C VAL A 508 0.41 13.04 6.73
N LYS A 509 0.70 14.34 6.61
CA LYS A 509 1.88 14.89 5.95
C LYS A 509 2.82 15.59 6.92
N GLU A 510 2.28 16.24 7.95
CA GLU A 510 3.08 17.03 8.90
C GLU A 510 2.53 16.91 10.33
N LEU A 511 3.42 17.02 11.31
CA LEU A 511 3.08 17.23 12.72
C LEU A 511 2.98 18.74 13.00
N LEU A 512 1.96 19.17 13.71
CA LEU A 512 1.84 20.55 14.18
C LEU A 512 2.60 20.71 15.49
N VAL A 513 3.62 21.57 15.50
CA VAL A 513 4.40 21.87 16.71
C VAL A 513 4.13 23.31 17.15
N THR A 514 3.65 23.50 18.38
CA THR A 514 3.41 24.83 18.99
C THR A 514 4.14 24.88 20.32
N ASP A 515 4.96 25.91 20.52
CA ASP A 515 5.76 26.11 21.75
C ASP A 515 6.61 24.89 22.18
N GLY A 516 7.07 24.10 21.20
CA GLY A 516 7.88 22.89 21.42
C GLY A 516 7.08 21.60 21.64
N GLN A 517 5.76 21.68 21.79
CA GLN A 517 4.87 20.53 21.94
C GLN A 517 4.20 20.15 20.62
N VAL A 518 4.09 18.86 20.33
CA VAL A 518 3.28 18.35 19.21
C VAL A 518 1.80 18.44 19.59
N ARG A 519 1.04 19.28 18.86
CA ARG A 519 -0.36 19.63 19.13
C ARG A 519 -1.33 19.31 17.99
N GLY A 520 -1.03 18.26 17.24
CA GLY A 520 -1.88 17.80 16.15
C GLY A 520 -1.13 17.53 14.86
N VAL A 521 -1.88 17.50 13.74
CA VAL A 521 -1.37 17.06 12.45
C VAL A 521 -2.02 17.81 11.28
N ILE A 522 -1.32 17.82 10.14
CA ILE A 522 -1.85 18.24 8.84
C ILE A 522 -1.92 17.01 7.94
N ALA A 523 -3.08 16.80 7.32
CA ALA A 523 -3.34 15.73 6.36
C ALA A 523 -4.03 16.27 5.10
N THR A 524 -4.23 15.39 4.12
CA THR A 524 -5.03 15.65 2.92
C THR A 524 -6.05 14.53 2.78
N ASN A 525 -7.33 14.83 2.59
CA ASN A 525 -8.37 13.80 2.44
C ASN A 525 -8.60 13.40 0.97
N ALA A 526 -9.53 12.46 0.73
CA ALA A 526 -9.91 11.99 -0.61
C ALA A 526 -10.46 13.09 -1.54
N ALA A 527 -10.96 14.20 -0.98
CA ALA A 527 -11.46 15.34 -1.74
C ALA A 527 -10.35 16.39 -2.00
N HIS A 528 -9.09 16.07 -1.70
CA HIS A 528 -7.93 16.95 -1.78
C HIS A 528 -7.99 18.18 -0.84
N GLU A 529 -8.88 18.15 0.16
CA GLU A 529 -8.94 19.21 1.17
C GLU A 529 -7.76 19.08 2.13
N LYS A 530 -7.20 20.22 2.53
CA LYS A 530 -6.25 20.26 3.65
C LYS A 530 -7.02 20.03 4.94
N VAL A 531 -6.69 18.97 5.67
CA VAL A 531 -7.28 18.67 6.97
C VAL A 531 -6.28 19.05 8.05
N ILE A 532 -6.66 19.96 8.94
CA ILE A 532 -5.87 20.39 10.09
C ILE A 532 -6.57 19.83 11.33
N VAL A 533 -5.92 18.89 12.03
CA VAL A 533 -6.45 18.34 13.27
C VAL A 533 -5.64 18.91 14.42
N HIS A 534 -6.28 19.76 15.23
CA HIS A 534 -5.74 20.24 16.49
C HIS A 534 -6.02 19.20 17.59
N ALA A 535 -4.97 18.83 18.33
CA ALA A 535 -5.07 17.88 19.43
C ALA A 535 -4.12 18.23 20.57
N ASP A 536 -4.42 17.75 21.77
CA ASP A 536 -3.53 17.91 22.93
C ASP A 536 -2.36 16.93 22.88
N ALA A 537 -2.57 15.76 22.26
CA ALA A 537 -1.52 14.77 21.99
C ALA A 537 -1.71 14.04 20.64
N VAL A 538 -0.60 13.54 20.09
CA VAL A 538 -0.55 12.74 18.85
C VAL A 538 0.02 11.37 19.14
N ILE A 539 -0.68 10.32 18.70
CA ILE A 539 -0.20 8.94 18.75
C ILE A 539 0.10 8.45 17.33
N LEU A 540 1.37 8.15 17.04
CA LEU A 540 1.78 7.51 15.80
C LEU A 540 1.60 6.00 15.90
N ALA A 541 0.75 5.43 15.05
CA ALA A 541 0.45 4.00 14.97
C ALA A 541 0.43 3.51 13.50
N SER A 542 1.27 4.11 12.66
CA SER A 542 1.25 3.95 11.20
C SER A 542 1.82 2.64 10.67
N GLY A 543 2.34 1.79 11.57
CA GLY A 543 3.10 0.60 11.22
C GLY A 543 4.49 0.90 10.64
N GLY A 544 5.11 -0.15 10.08
CA GLY A 544 6.51 -0.14 9.64
C GLY A 544 6.75 0.36 8.22
N PHE A 545 7.81 -0.15 7.60
CA PHE A 545 8.28 0.26 6.26
C PHE A 545 8.55 -0.91 5.31
N ALA A 546 7.95 -2.08 5.57
CA ALA A 546 8.16 -3.30 4.78
C ALA A 546 7.77 -3.19 3.29
N ALA A 547 6.86 -2.26 2.94
CA ALA A 547 6.46 -1.98 1.56
C ALA A 547 7.31 -0.88 0.88
N ASN A 548 8.37 -0.39 1.56
CA ASN A 548 9.27 0.65 1.04
C ASN A 548 10.67 0.07 0.81
N THR A 549 10.88 -0.51 -0.37
CA THR A 549 12.16 -1.13 -0.77
C THR A 549 13.35 -0.18 -0.63
N LYS A 550 13.20 1.09 -0.99
CA LYS A 550 14.29 2.07 -0.87
C LYS A 550 14.65 2.36 0.59
N MET A 551 13.67 2.38 1.48
CA MET A 551 13.92 2.53 2.91
C MET A 551 14.54 1.27 3.52
N LEU A 552 14.11 0.07 3.10
CA LEU A 552 14.74 -1.20 3.47
C LEU A 552 16.21 -1.23 3.05
N GLN A 553 16.51 -0.95 1.79
CA GLN A 553 17.87 -0.88 1.25
C GLN A 553 18.74 0.14 1.99
N LYS A 554 18.19 1.33 2.27
CA LYS A 554 18.91 2.41 2.96
C LYS A 554 19.42 1.99 4.34
N TYR A 555 18.59 1.29 5.12
CA TYR A 555 18.90 0.97 6.51
C TYR A 555 19.48 -0.42 6.71
N ASN A 556 19.30 -1.35 5.77
CA ASN A 556 19.66 -2.75 5.92
C ASN A 556 21.12 -2.95 6.38
N THR A 557 21.28 -3.64 7.51
CA THR A 557 22.57 -4.14 7.99
C THR A 557 22.56 -5.64 8.26
N TYR A 558 21.39 -6.29 8.19
CA TYR A 558 21.21 -7.68 8.58
C TYR A 558 21.32 -8.67 7.41
N TRP A 559 20.72 -8.38 6.26
CA TRP A 559 20.75 -9.24 5.08
C TRP A 559 21.89 -8.86 4.13
N THR A 560 22.49 -9.82 3.41
CA THR A 560 23.58 -9.53 2.46
C THR A 560 23.15 -8.62 1.30
N ALA A 561 21.87 -8.67 0.90
CA ALA A 561 21.28 -7.79 -0.10
C ALA A 561 19.75 -7.66 0.10
N ILE A 562 19.17 -6.60 -0.47
CA ILE A 562 17.73 -6.39 -0.61
C ILE A 562 17.45 -6.08 -2.07
N ASP A 563 16.77 -7.00 -2.77
CA ASP A 563 16.43 -6.85 -4.19
C ASP A 563 15.52 -5.62 -4.41
N ASP A 564 15.65 -4.97 -5.57
CA ASP A 564 14.81 -3.83 -5.96
C ASP A 564 13.32 -4.21 -6.11
N ASP A 565 13.03 -5.46 -6.42
CA ASP A 565 11.69 -6.03 -6.61
C ASP A 565 11.22 -6.89 -5.43
N VAL A 566 11.88 -6.82 -4.27
CA VAL A 566 11.47 -7.56 -3.07
C VAL A 566 9.99 -7.28 -2.75
N LYS A 567 9.21 -8.36 -2.52
CA LYS A 567 7.80 -8.28 -2.17
C LYS A 567 7.62 -8.23 -0.66
N THR A 568 6.41 -7.90 -0.23
CA THR A 568 6.05 -7.88 1.19
C THR A 568 4.79 -8.67 1.45
N THR A 569 4.75 -9.35 2.58
CA THR A 569 3.54 -10.00 3.11
C THR A 569 2.61 -9.01 3.84
N ASN A 570 3.09 -7.79 4.06
CA ASN A 570 2.37 -6.73 4.77
C ASN A 570 1.36 -6.01 3.87
N SER A 571 0.55 -5.17 4.49
CA SER A 571 -0.20 -4.16 3.76
C SER A 571 0.76 -3.27 2.95
N PRO A 572 0.45 -2.94 1.69
CA PRO A 572 1.25 -1.99 0.91
C PRO A 572 1.22 -0.57 1.52
N ALA A 573 0.38 -0.34 2.53
CA ALA A 573 0.41 0.88 3.34
C ALA A 573 1.66 1.02 4.22
N MET A 574 2.44 -0.04 4.48
CA MET A 574 3.59 0.00 5.39
C MET A 574 4.82 0.65 4.75
N THR A 575 4.79 1.98 4.59
CA THR A 575 5.78 2.77 3.83
C THR A 575 6.67 3.67 4.69
N GLY A 576 6.59 3.55 6.02
CA GLY A 576 7.39 4.33 6.98
C GLY A 576 6.94 5.77 7.19
N ASP A 577 5.64 6.08 7.00
CA ASP A 577 5.12 7.45 7.09
C ASP A 577 5.27 8.03 8.51
N GLY A 578 4.86 7.29 9.55
CA GLY A 578 5.03 7.73 10.94
C GLY A 578 6.49 7.84 11.37
N ILE A 579 7.37 7.01 10.81
CA ILE A 579 8.82 7.14 11.04
C ILE A 579 9.31 8.49 10.49
N ARG A 580 8.91 8.86 9.26
CA ARG A 580 9.24 10.17 8.68
C ARG A 580 8.69 11.32 9.53
N LEU A 581 7.42 11.24 9.94
CA LEU A 581 6.77 12.23 10.81
C LEU A 581 7.52 12.41 12.14
N GLY A 582 7.87 11.32 12.83
CA GLY A 582 8.64 11.41 14.06
C GLY A 582 10.02 12.04 13.82
N THR A 583 10.74 11.59 12.78
CA THR A 583 12.07 12.16 12.49
C THR A 583 12.03 13.62 12.06
N SER A 584 10.92 14.11 11.48
CA SER A 584 10.81 15.53 11.11
C SER A 584 10.72 16.47 12.31
N VAL A 585 10.46 15.94 13.51
CA VAL A 585 10.51 16.66 14.79
C VAL A 585 11.66 16.18 15.70
N GLY A 586 12.67 15.52 15.12
CA GLY A 586 13.90 15.14 15.82
C GLY A 586 13.88 13.80 16.55
N ALA A 587 12.86 12.94 16.33
CA ALA A 587 12.79 11.63 16.95
C ALA A 587 14.01 10.76 16.60
N ALA A 588 14.53 10.05 17.60
CA ALA A 588 15.55 9.03 17.42
C ALA A 588 14.96 7.76 16.81
N LEU A 589 15.80 7.03 16.08
CA LEU A 589 15.48 5.71 15.54
C LEU A 589 16.27 4.63 16.26
N VAL A 590 15.71 3.42 16.31
CA VAL A 590 16.38 2.23 16.84
C VAL A 590 16.05 1.03 15.97
N GLY A 591 17.00 0.11 15.75
CA GLY A 591 16.77 -1.18 15.10
C GLY A 591 16.48 -1.15 13.59
N MET A 592 16.69 -0.01 12.91
CA MET A 592 16.29 0.18 11.50
C MET A 592 16.90 -0.82 10.51
N GLY A 593 18.08 -1.38 10.81
CA GLY A 593 18.76 -2.33 9.93
C GLY A 593 18.27 -3.77 9.98
N PHE A 594 17.34 -4.08 10.89
CA PHE A 594 16.79 -5.42 11.08
C PHE A 594 15.38 -5.52 10.51
N SER A 595 15.19 -6.45 9.58
CA SER A 595 13.88 -6.82 9.05
C SER A 595 13.75 -8.34 9.07
N GLN A 596 12.61 -8.83 9.53
CA GLN A 596 12.25 -10.25 9.42
C GLN A 596 11.67 -10.49 8.02
N MET A 597 12.11 -11.56 7.35
CA MET A 597 11.56 -12.01 6.09
C MET A 597 10.90 -13.39 6.23
N MET A 598 9.94 -13.65 5.34
CA MET A 598 9.42 -14.99 5.10
C MET A 598 10.20 -15.61 3.94
N PRO A 599 10.91 -16.73 4.14
CA PRO A 599 11.80 -17.30 3.12
C PRO A 599 11.04 -17.86 1.91
N VAL A 600 9.84 -18.38 2.15
CA VAL A 600 9.03 -19.10 1.16
C VAL A 600 7.77 -18.28 0.90
N SER A 601 7.85 -17.38 -0.08
CA SER A 601 6.74 -16.53 -0.51
C SER A 601 6.62 -16.54 -2.03
N ASP A 602 5.45 -16.16 -2.54
CA ASP A 602 5.21 -15.95 -3.96
C ASP A 602 6.14 -14.85 -4.53
N PRO A 603 6.88 -15.10 -5.62
CA PRO A 603 7.81 -14.11 -6.17
C PRO A 603 7.15 -12.84 -6.69
N GLU A 604 5.89 -12.90 -7.13
CA GLU A 604 5.21 -11.78 -7.78
C GLU A 604 4.39 -10.95 -6.79
N THR A 605 3.77 -11.60 -5.82
CA THR A 605 2.84 -10.99 -4.86
C THR A 605 3.37 -10.90 -3.44
N GLY A 606 4.35 -11.73 -3.05
CA GLY A 606 4.80 -11.89 -1.67
C GLY A 606 3.85 -12.71 -0.80
N GLU A 607 2.81 -13.30 -1.36
CA GLU A 607 1.87 -14.13 -0.61
C GLU A 607 2.51 -15.40 -0.05
N LEU A 608 2.02 -15.81 1.13
CA LEU A 608 2.55 -17.00 1.79
C LEU A 608 1.89 -18.29 1.33
N PHE A 609 0.67 -18.24 0.77
CA PHE A 609 -0.18 -19.41 0.53
C PHE A 609 -0.50 -19.72 -0.95
N SER A 610 0.16 -19.05 -1.90
CA SER A 610 0.13 -19.46 -3.31
C SER A 610 0.85 -20.80 -3.50
N GLY A 611 0.65 -21.51 -4.61
CA GLY A 611 1.34 -22.79 -4.89
C GLY A 611 0.98 -23.95 -3.94
N LEU A 612 1.79 -25.00 -3.94
CA LEU A 612 1.63 -26.15 -3.04
C LEU A 612 2.22 -25.87 -1.66
N GLN A 613 1.37 -25.95 -0.64
CA GLN A 613 1.72 -25.65 0.76
C GLN A 613 1.90 -26.92 1.57
N VAL A 614 3.16 -27.21 1.93
CA VAL A 614 3.59 -28.54 2.37
C VAL A 614 4.61 -28.46 3.52
N PRO A 615 4.72 -29.50 4.36
CA PRO A 615 5.74 -29.56 5.40
C PRO A 615 7.16 -29.54 4.82
N PRO A 616 8.17 -28.94 5.51
CA PRO A 616 9.59 -28.99 5.13
C PRO A 616 10.18 -30.39 4.91
N ALA A 617 9.55 -31.41 5.50
CA ALA A 617 9.87 -32.83 5.27
C ALA A 617 9.80 -33.22 3.79
N ASN A 618 8.89 -32.60 3.04
CA ASN A 618 8.34 -33.15 1.80
C ASN A 618 8.68 -32.37 0.54
N PHE A 619 9.53 -31.34 0.64
CA PHE A 619 10.02 -30.63 -0.53
C PHE A 619 11.55 -30.54 -0.54
N VAL A 620 12.06 -30.34 -1.75
CA VAL A 620 13.47 -30.04 -2.02
C VAL A 620 13.57 -28.61 -2.51
N MET A 621 14.39 -27.77 -1.85
CA MET A 621 14.65 -26.42 -2.33
C MET A 621 15.80 -26.43 -3.34
N VAL A 622 15.56 -25.96 -4.56
CA VAL A 622 16.60 -25.86 -5.60
C VAL A 622 16.72 -24.43 -6.12
N ASN A 623 17.95 -23.96 -6.32
CA ASN A 623 18.22 -22.67 -6.94
C ASN A 623 17.98 -22.70 -8.46
N GLN A 624 18.20 -21.58 -9.14
CA GLN A 624 18.01 -21.46 -10.60
C GLN A 624 18.94 -22.35 -11.45
N GLN A 625 19.96 -22.99 -10.84
CA GLN A 625 20.83 -23.97 -11.50
C GLN A 625 20.41 -25.42 -11.22
N GLY A 626 19.25 -25.65 -10.59
CA GLY A 626 18.72 -26.98 -10.28
C GLY A 626 19.46 -27.69 -9.15
N LYS A 627 20.18 -26.96 -8.29
CA LYS A 627 20.97 -27.51 -7.17
C LYS A 627 20.33 -27.16 -5.83
N ARG A 628 20.39 -28.09 -4.88
CA ARG A 628 20.11 -27.78 -3.47
C ARG A 628 21.14 -26.77 -2.94
N PHE A 629 20.72 -25.95 -1.98
CA PHE A 629 21.55 -24.86 -1.46
C PHE A 629 21.41 -24.62 0.04
N VAL A 630 20.51 -25.35 0.73
CA VAL A 630 20.25 -25.14 2.16
C VAL A 630 19.64 -26.38 2.80
N ASN A 631 19.77 -26.49 4.12
CA ASN A 631 18.97 -27.41 4.92
C ASN A 631 17.52 -26.91 4.96
N GLU A 632 16.58 -27.63 4.35
CA GLU A 632 15.19 -27.21 4.25
C GLU A 632 14.46 -27.12 5.61
N TYR A 633 15.04 -27.69 6.68
CA TYR A 633 14.58 -27.55 8.08
C TYR A 633 15.22 -26.40 8.85
N GLY A 634 16.09 -25.61 8.19
CA GLY A 634 16.74 -24.46 8.79
C GLY A 634 15.75 -23.43 9.33
N SER A 635 16.27 -22.54 10.17
CA SER A 635 15.54 -21.37 10.65
C SER A 635 15.11 -20.46 9.49
N ARG A 636 14.13 -19.59 9.72
CA ARG A 636 13.68 -18.62 8.72
C ARG A 636 14.84 -17.77 8.19
N ASP A 637 15.75 -17.36 9.05
CA ASP A 637 16.87 -16.51 8.68
C ASP A 637 17.91 -17.26 7.85
N GLU A 638 18.21 -18.53 8.19
CA GLU A 638 19.09 -19.37 7.38
C GLU A 638 18.50 -19.62 5.98
N LEU A 639 17.21 -19.96 5.91
CA LEU A 639 16.52 -20.18 4.63
C LEU A 639 16.48 -18.90 3.78
N THR A 640 16.17 -17.75 4.40
CA THR A 640 16.14 -16.46 3.70
C THR A 640 17.53 -16.07 3.21
N GLN A 641 18.53 -16.12 4.09
CA GLN A 641 19.90 -15.71 3.77
C GLN A 641 20.47 -16.60 2.66
N ALA A 642 20.29 -17.92 2.75
CA ALA A 642 20.72 -18.85 1.71
C ALA A 642 20.00 -18.60 0.37
N ALA A 643 18.71 -18.24 0.39
CA ALA A 643 17.98 -17.86 -0.82
C ALA A 643 18.55 -16.58 -1.44
N ILE A 644 18.79 -15.52 -0.65
CA ILE A 644 19.39 -14.26 -1.11
C ILE A 644 20.76 -14.52 -1.76
N ASP A 645 21.62 -15.31 -1.10
CA ASP A 645 22.95 -15.64 -1.61
C ASP A 645 22.92 -16.53 -2.87
N ASN A 646 21.76 -17.09 -3.21
CA ASN A 646 21.51 -17.88 -4.43
C ASN A 646 20.66 -17.13 -5.49
N GLY A 647 20.52 -15.80 -5.38
CA GLY A 647 19.77 -14.98 -6.34
C GLY A 647 18.28 -14.84 -6.05
N SER A 648 17.86 -15.14 -4.82
CA SER A 648 16.51 -15.00 -4.24
C SER A 648 15.42 -15.90 -4.82
N LEU A 649 15.37 -16.12 -6.13
CA LEU A 649 14.41 -17.02 -6.77
C LEU A 649 14.89 -18.48 -6.66
N PHE A 650 14.06 -19.31 -6.06
CA PHE A 650 14.27 -20.76 -5.97
C PHE A 650 12.96 -21.50 -6.19
N TYR A 651 13.01 -22.82 -6.27
CA TYR A 651 11.85 -23.65 -6.51
C TYR A 651 11.73 -24.75 -5.45
N LEU A 652 10.51 -24.99 -4.99
CA LEU A 652 10.16 -26.18 -4.23
C LEU A 652 9.82 -27.29 -5.22
N ILE A 653 10.62 -28.36 -5.21
CA ILE A 653 10.40 -29.53 -6.06
C ILE A 653 9.70 -30.62 -5.25
N ALA A 654 8.62 -31.16 -5.81
CA ALA A 654 7.85 -32.25 -5.26
C ALA A 654 7.24 -33.12 -6.38
N ASP A 655 6.61 -34.22 -6.02
CA ASP A 655 5.96 -35.16 -6.95
C ASP A 655 4.46 -35.33 -6.59
N ASP A 656 3.74 -36.26 -7.21
CA ASP A 656 2.29 -36.40 -6.99
C ASP A 656 1.90 -36.82 -5.57
N GLU A 657 2.80 -37.48 -4.85
CA GLU A 657 2.57 -37.92 -3.47
C GLU A 657 2.43 -36.73 -2.52
N ILE A 658 2.95 -35.56 -2.90
CA ILE A 658 2.88 -34.32 -2.13
C ILE A 658 1.44 -33.94 -1.75
N LYS A 659 0.46 -34.32 -2.60
CA LYS A 659 -0.97 -34.06 -2.37
C LYS A 659 -1.48 -34.67 -1.06
N LYS A 660 -0.83 -35.73 -0.56
CA LYS A 660 -1.19 -36.39 0.70
C LYS A 660 -0.85 -35.55 1.93
N THR A 661 0.04 -34.56 1.79
CA THR A 661 0.57 -33.76 2.91
C THR A 661 0.30 -32.26 2.76
N ALA A 662 -0.19 -31.83 1.60
CA ALA A 662 -0.48 -30.43 1.33
C ALA A 662 -1.69 -29.94 2.14
N TYR A 663 -1.54 -28.83 2.85
CA TYR A 663 -2.52 -28.35 3.82
C TYR A 663 -3.83 -27.81 3.22
N ASN A 664 -3.81 -27.33 1.97
CA ASN A 664 -4.89 -26.51 1.40
C ASN A 664 -5.23 -26.81 -0.08
N THR A 665 -4.95 -28.04 -0.56
CA THR A 665 -5.00 -28.34 -2.00
C THR A 665 -6.15 -29.25 -2.43
N THR A 666 -6.62 -29.06 -3.65
CA THR A 666 -7.50 -29.98 -4.40
C THR A 666 -6.96 -30.08 -5.82
N GLN A 667 -7.37 -31.10 -6.59
CA GLN A 667 -6.92 -31.20 -7.99
C GLN A 667 -7.30 -29.94 -8.79
N ALA A 668 -8.50 -29.39 -8.56
CA ALA A 668 -8.95 -28.14 -9.19
C ALA A 668 -8.05 -26.93 -8.83
N LYS A 669 -7.65 -26.79 -7.56
CA LYS A 669 -6.73 -25.72 -7.14
C LYS A 669 -5.34 -25.89 -7.76
N ILE A 670 -4.85 -27.12 -7.89
CA ILE A 670 -3.57 -27.41 -8.57
C ILE A 670 -3.65 -26.99 -10.03
N ASP A 671 -4.71 -27.39 -10.74
CA ASP A 671 -4.88 -27.04 -12.13
C ASP A 671 -5.00 -25.52 -12.33
N GLN A 672 -5.67 -24.82 -11.41
CA GLN A 672 -5.75 -23.36 -11.40
C GLN A 672 -4.39 -22.70 -11.14
N GLN A 673 -3.60 -23.20 -10.19
CA GLN A 673 -2.25 -22.68 -9.92
C GLN A 673 -1.31 -22.90 -11.10
N VAL A 674 -1.46 -24.01 -11.82
CA VAL A 674 -0.74 -24.27 -13.08
C VAL A 674 -1.15 -23.26 -14.16
N ALA A 675 -2.45 -23.02 -14.32
CA ALA A 675 -2.95 -22.02 -15.27
C ALA A 675 -2.46 -20.59 -14.93
N ASN A 676 -2.36 -20.27 -13.62
CA ASN A 676 -1.90 -18.98 -13.13
C ASN A 676 -0.36 -18.83 -13.15
N GLY A 677 0.40 -19.89 -13.45
CA GLY A 677 1.86 -19.88 -13.42
C GLY A 677 2.48 -19.83 -12.02
N THR A 678 1.69 -20.00 -10.95
CA THR A 678 2.18 -20.10 -9.56
C THR A 678 2.61 -21.52 -9.20
N LEU A 679 2.40 -22.47 -10.10
CA LEU A 679 2.84 -23.86 -10.00
C LEU A 679 3.19 -24.37 -11.41
N PHE A 680 4.30 -25.10 -11.53
CA PHE A 680 4.68 -25.77 -12.77
C PHE A 680 4.48 -27.27 -12.63
N ARG A 681 4.14 -27.96 -13.72
CA ARG A 681 3.82 -29.39 -13.73
C ARG A 681 4.33 -30.06 -15.00
N ALA A 682 5.03 -31.18 -14.85
CA ALA A 682 5.41 -32.04 -15.99
C ALA A 682 5.48 -33.52 -15.60
N ASP A 683 5.42 -34.42 -16.59
CA ASP A 683 5.46 -35.87 -16.36
C ASP A 683 6.88 -36.40 -16.14
N THR A 684 7.90 -35.62 -16.48
CA THR A 684 9.31 -35.96 -16.24
C THR A 684 10.04 -34.77 -15.60
N LEU A 685 11.08 -35.06 -14.80
CA LEU A 685 11.96 -34.03 -14.25
C LEU A 685 12.71 -33.26 -15.35
N THR A 686 12.96 -33.89 -16.49
CA THR A 686 13.60 -33.24 -17.65
C THR A 686 12.70 -32.16 -18.24
N ASP A 687 11.43 -32.47 -18.46
CA ASP A 687 10.46 -31.51 -18.99
C ASP A 687 10.18 -30.40 -17.97
N LEU A 688 10.10 -30.74 -16.68
CA LEU A 688 9.93 -29.76 -15.61
C LEU A 688 11.11 -28.77 -15.57
N ALA A 689 12.34 -29.26 -15.64
CA ALA A 689 13.54 -28.42 -15.69
C ALA A 689 13.54 -27.47 -16.88
N GLN A 690 13.17 -27.96 -18.07
CA GLN A 690 13.06 -27.13 -19.28
C GLN A 690 11.99 -26.05 -19.11
N GLN A 691 10.84 -26.38 -18.52
CA GLN A 691 9.74 -25.46 -18.30
C GLN A 691 10.13 -24.28 -17.39
N ILE A 692 10.97 -24.51 -16.39
CA ILE A 692 11.43 -23.49 -15.43
C ILE A 692 12.83 -22.92 -15.74
N GLY A 693 13.40 -23.23 -16.91
CA GLY A 693 14.67 -22.68 -17.38
C GLY A 693 15.93 -23.22 -16.67
N MET A 694 15.87 -24.43 -16.11
CA MET A 694 17.01 -25.10 -15.45
C MET A 694 17.69 -26.13 -16.36
N ASP A 695 18.95 -26.46 -16.07
CA ASP A 695 19.63 -27.60 -16.69
C ASP A 695 18.95 -28.93 -16.28
N PRO A 696 18.38 -29.70 -17.23
CA PRO A 696 17.71 -30.96 -16.93
C PRO A 696 18.62 -32.00 -16.26
N ALA A 697 19.90 -32.02 -16.60
CA ALA A 697 20.86 -32.96 -16.03
C ALA A 697 21.13 -32.63 -14.55
N ALA A 698 21.30 -31.35 -14.23
CA ALA A 698 21.47 -30.87 -12.87
C ALA A 698 20.26 -31.22 -11.99
N LEU A 699 19.03 -30.88 -12.41
CA LEU A 699 17.84 -31.15 -11.60
C LEU A 699 17.62 -32.65 -11.39
N THR A 700 17.75 -33.46 -12.44
CA THR A 700 17.57 -34.91 -12.36
C THR A 700 18.58 -35.54 -11.40
N LYS A 701 19.84 -35.08 -11.44
CA LYS A 701 20.88 -35.54 -10.50
C LYS A 701 20.54 -35.14 -9.06
N THR A 702 20.18 -33.88 -8.83
CA THR A 702 19.81 -33.37 -7.50
C THR A 702 18.68 -34.19 -6.87
N ILE A 703 17.63 -34.51 -7.63
CA ILE A 703 16.51 -35.31 -7.14
C ILE A 703 16.89 -36.77 -6.94
N ALA A 704 17.69 -37.36 -7.83
CA ALA A 704 18.22 -38.71 -7.64
C ALA A 704 19.06 -38.82 -6.37
N ASP A 705 19.89 -37.81 -6.08
CA ASP A 705 20.71 -37.75 -4.87
C ASP A 705 19.84 -37.57 -3.62
N TYR A 706 18.88 -36.65 -3.63
CA TYR A 706 17.91 -36.47 -2.54
C TYR A 706 17.16 -37.77 -2.22
N ASN A 707 16.65 -38.48 -3.23
CA ASN A 707 15.95 -39.74 -3.04
C ASN A 707 16.85 -40.81 -2.37
N ARG A 708 18.16 -40.83 -2.66
CA ARG A 708 19.12 -41.70 -1.96
C ARG A 708 19.29 -41.28 -0.50
N TYR A 709 19.24 -39.97 -0.19
CA TYR A 709 19.30 -39.47 1.17
C TYR A 709 18.07 -39.86 1.99
N VAL A 710 16.88 -39.80 1.39
CA VAL A 710 15.63 -40.30 2.01
C VAL A 710 15.75 -41.80 2.32
N ASP A 711 16.22 -42.61 1.36
CA ASP A 711 16.40 -44.05 1.56
C ASP A 711 17.47 -44.38 2.63
N ALA A 712 18.49 -43.54 2.76
CA ALA A 712 19.55 -43.68 3.78
C ALA A 712 19.15 -43.15 5.16
N GLY A 713 18.18 -42.22 5.23
CA GLY A 713 17.83 -41.49 6.46
C GLY A 713 18.89 -40.47 6.89
N GLU A 714 19.79 -40.07 5.99
CA GLU A 714 20.90 -39.16 6.24
C GLU A 714 21.14 -38.26 5.02
N ASP A 715 21.30 -36.95 5.24
CA ASP A 715 21.68 -35.97 4.22
C ASP A 715 23.13 -35.51 4.44
N PRO A 716 24.09 -36.03 3.66
CA PRO A 716 25.49 -35.65 3.77
C PRO A 716 25.79 -34.26 3.18
N GLU A 717 24.85 -33.66 2.44
CA GLU A 717 25.06 -32.41 1.71
C GLU A 717 24.71 -31.20 2.58
N PHE A 718 23.54 -31.22 3.24
CA PHE A 718 23.05 -30.11 4.07
C PHE A 718 22.61 -30.53 5.48
N HIS A 719 22.80 -31.80 5.86
CA HIS A 719 22.47 -32.30 7.19
C HIS A 719 20.99 -32.11 7.56
N LYS A 720 20.07 -32.22 6.59
CA LYS A 720 18.62 -32.32 6.83
C LYS A 720 18.34 -33.52 7.76
N THR A 721 17.58 -33.28 8.83
CA THR A 721 17.37 -34.25 9.91
C THR A 721 16.05 -34.99 9.85
N ALA A 722 15.14 -34.59 8.95
CA ALA A 722 13.85 -35.20 8.79
C ALA A 722 13.47 -35.33 7.31
N PHE A 723 13.03 -36.52 6.93
CA PHE A 723 12.57 -36.89 5.61
C PHE A 723 11.23 -37.60 5.76
N ASP A 724 10.34 -37.44 4.79
CA ASP A 724 9.08 -38.19 4.72
C ASP A 724 8.84 -38.69 3.29
N LEU A 725 8.64 -37.80 2.32
CA LEU A 725 8.45 -38.18 0.91
C LEU A 725 9.74 -38.14 0.06
N LYS A 726 9.82 -39.07 -0.90
CA LYS A 726 10.70 -38.99 -2.08
C LYS A 726 10.05 -38.15 -3.17
N VAL A 727 10.83 -37.80 -4.20
CA VAL A 727 10.36 -37.19 -5.45
C VAL A 727 10.58 -38.20 -6.58
N ALA A 728 9.62 -39.07 -6.84
CA ALA A 728 9.72 -40.21 -7.76
C ALA A 728 8.47 -40.48 -8.61
N VAL A 729 7.29 -40.01 -8.19
CA VAL A 729 5.99 -40.34 -8.79
C VAL A 729 5.44 -39.16 -9.57
N ALA A 730 5.44 -39.27 -10.91
CA ALA A 730 4.87 -38.25 -11.78
C ALA A 730 3.35 -38.04 -11.51
N PRO A 731 2.80 -36.84 -11.80
CA PRO A 731 3.51 -35.66 -12.27
C PRO A 731 4.42 -35.02 -11.22
N PHE A 732 5.45 -34.33 -11.69
CA PHE A 732 6.37 -33.55 -10.88
C PHE A 732 5.96 -32.09 -10.87
N TYR A 733 6.19 -31.43 -9.75
CA TYR A 733 5.81 -30.05 -9.49
C TYR A 733 7.03 -29.20 -9.15
N ALA A 734 7.04 -27.97 -9.67
CA ALA A 734 7.95 -26.93 -9.21
C ALA A 734 7.14 -25.70 -8.78
N THR A 735 7.31 -25.26 -7.55
CA THR A 735 6.65 -24.05 -7.04
C THR A 735 7.68 -22.93 -6.89
N PRO A 736 7.60 -21.84 -7.67
CA PRO A 736 8.56 -20.74 -7.60
C PRO A 736 8.39 -19.99 -6.27
N ARG A 737 9.50 -19.63 -5.62
CA ARG A 737 9.53 -18.97 -4.31
C ARG A 737 10.64 -17.92 -4.23
N LYS A 738 10.37 -16.87 -3.46
CA LYS A 738 11.29 -15.79 -3.16
C LYS A 738 11.10 -15.31 -1.71
N PRO A 739 12.16 -14.84 -1.03
CA PRO A 739 11.99 -14.14 0.24
C PRO A 739 11.12 -12.88 0.10
N ALA A 740 10.24 -12.65 1.08
CA ALA A 740 9.44 -11.44 1.16
C ALA A 740 9.58 -10.80 2.56
N THR A 741 9.56 -9.47 2.62
CA THR A 741 9.59 -8.76 3.90
C THR A 741 8.31 -9.02 4.70
N HIS A 742 8.45 -9.15 6.02
CA HIS A 742 7.36 -9.56 6.90
C HIS A 742 7.17 -8.67 8.12
N HIS A 743 8.25 -8.17 8.70
CA HIS A 743 8.16 -7.21 9.79
C HIS A 743 9.45 -6.40 9.87
N THR A 744 9.35 -5.08 9.95
CA THR A 744 10.51 -4.22 10.22
C THR A 744 10.65 -4.05 11.71
N MET A 745 11.84 -4.31 12.27
CA MET A 745 12.01 -4.28 13.73
C MET A 745 12.30 -2.87 14.26
N GLY A 746 12.80 -2.01 13.36
CA GLY A 746 13.18 -0.66 13.70
C GLY A 746 12.06 0.36 13.51
N GLY A 747 12.15 1.43 14.29
CA GLY A 747 11.19 2.50 14.30
C GLY A 747 11.64 3.63 15.21
N LEU A 748 10.69 4.47 15.62
CA LEU A 748 10.86 5.53 16.59
C LEU A 748 11.26 4.94 17.94
N LYS A 749 12.28 5.51 18.57
CA LYS A 749 12.67 5.11 19.93
C LYS A 749 11.62 5.62 20.92
N ILE A 750 11.14 4.73 21.79
CA ILE A 750 10.21 5.07 22.87
C ILE A 750 10.75 4.66 24.24
N ASP A 751 10.19 5.22 25.30
CA ASP A 751 10.33 4.73 26.68
C ASP A 751 9.18 3.79 27.08
N SER A 752 9.13 3.36 28.36
CA SER A 752 8.10 2.45 28.88
C SER A 752 6.68 2.99 28.80
N ASP A 753 6.55 4.31 28.75
CA ASP A 753 5.28 5.04 28.79
C ASP A 753 4.85 5.43 27.35
N ALA A 754 5.60 4.94 26.35
CA ALA A 754 5.41 5.12 24.93
C ALA A 754 5.66 6.55 24.40
N HIS A 755 6.35 7.40 25.15
CA HIS A 755 6.82 8.70 24.66
C HIS A 755 7.82 8.51 23.54
N VAL A 756 7.71 9.30 22.47
CA VAL A 756 8.76 9.33 21.45
C VAL A 756 9.96 10.12 21.97
N LEU A 757 11.15 9.53 21.88
CA LEU A 757 12.39 10.15 22.33
C LEU A 757 13.14 10.79 21.16
N ASN A 758 13.67 11.99 21.36
CA ASN A 758 14.56 12.65 20.40
C ASN A 758 15.98 12.05 20.41
N THR A 759 16.85 12.57 19.54
CA THR A 759 18.26 12.12 19.42
C THR A 759 19.10 12.31 20.69
N ASP A 760 18.68 13.21 21.59
CA ASP A 760 19.34 13.46 22.87
C ASP A 760 18.76 12.59 24.01
N GLY A 761 17.78 11.72 23.69
CA GLY A 761 17.11 10.84 24.64
C GLY A 761 16.05 11.55 25.50
N GLN A 762 15.61 12.75 25.12
CA GLN A 762 14.56 13.49 25.79
C GLN A 762 13.20 13.23 25.14
N VAL A 763 12.13 13.28 25.92
CA VAL A 763 10.75 13.16 25.43
C VAL A 763 10.44 14.31 24.46
N ILE A 764 9.83 13.98 23.32
CA ILE A 764 9.18 14.94 22.44
C ILE A 764 7.76 15.15 22.97
N ASP A 765 7.53 16.31 23.57
CA ASP A 765 6.29 16.64 24.28
C ASP A 765 5.06 16.51 23.37
N GLY A 766 4.01 15.82 23.85
CA GLY A 766 2.78 15.56 23.09
C GLY A 766 2.86 14.46 22.03
N LEU A 767 3.99 13.75 21.87
CA LEU A 767 4.17 12.72 20.84
C LEU A 767 4.43 11.33 21.41
N TYR A 768 3.57 10.38 21.03
CA TYR A 768 3.65 8.98 21.44
C TYR A 768 3.67 8.05 20.22
N ALA A 769 4.15 6.81 20.40
CA ALA A 769 4.16 5.83 19.32
C ALA A 769 3.82 4.41 19.80
N ALA A 770 3.09 3.65 18.98
CA ALA A 770 2.70 2.28 19.30
C ALA A 770 2.63 1.36 18.07
N GLY A 771 2.96 0.08 18.26
CA GLY A 771 3.04 -0.91 17.19
C GLY A 771 4.33 -0.79 16.36
N GLU A 772 4.32 -1.29 15.12
CA GLU A 772 5.54 -1.45 14.29
C GLU A 772 6.26 -0.13 13.92
N VAL A 773 5.63 1.03 14.16
CA VAL A 773 6.31 2.34 14.03
C VAL A 773 7.25 2.63 15.20
N ALA A 774 7.05 1.98 16.36
CA ALA A 774 7.93 2.03 17.51
C ALA A 774 8.98 0.90 17.45
N GLY A 775 10.22 1.24 17.76
CA GLY A 775 11.34 0.30 17.76
C GLY A 775 11.80 -0.08 19.16
N GLY A 776 12.59 -1.16 19.26
CA GLY A 776 13.27 -1.56 20.50
C GLY A 776 12.59 -2.67 21.31
N ILE A 777 11.32 -2.99 21.02
CA ILE A 777 10.57 -4.04 21.73
C ILE A 777 11.04 -5.44 21.29
N HIS A 778 11.00 -5.71 19.98
CA HIS A 778 11.35 -7.02 19.41
C HIS A 778 12.82 -7.13 18.94
N ALA A 779 13.45 -5.98 18.70
CA ALA A 779 14.86 -5.83 18.34
C ALA A 779 15.31 -6.51 17.03
N GLY A 780 15.83 -7.73 17.07
CA GLY A 780 16.35 -8.41 15.88
C GLY A 780 15.31 -9.32 15.21
N ASN A 781 14.34 -9.82 15.98
CA ASN A 781 13.34 -10.75 15.49
C ASN A 781 12.07 -10.74 16.34
N ARG A 782 10.92 -10.67 15.68
CA ARG A 782 9.63 -10.79 16.33
C ARG A 782 9.15 -12.23 16.35
N LEU A 783 8.91 -12.77 17.55
CA LEU A 783 8.24 -14.07 17.73
C LEU A 783 6.79 -14.06 17.22
N GLY A 784 6.34 -15.18 16.69
CA GLY A 784 4.94 -15.36 16.26
C GLY A 784 3.98 -15.04 17.40
N GLY A 785 2.93 -14.26 17.12
CA GLY A 785 1.92 -13.82 18.10
C GLY A 785 2.29 -12.60 18.96
N ASN A 786 3.59 -12.28 19.12
CA ASN A 786 4.02 -11.13 19.93
C ASN A 786 3.67 -9.76 19.30
N SER A 787 3.49 -9.65 17.98
CA SER A 787 3.06 -8.40 17.36
C SER A 787 1.65 -8.00 17.80
N LEU A 788 0.75 -8.98 17.97
CA LEU A 788 -0.59 -8.71 18.49
C LEU A 788 -0.50 -8.30 19.96
N SER A 789 0.34 -8.97 20.75
CA SER A 789 0.62 -8.57 22.13
C SER A 789 1.12 -7.13 22.21
N ASP A 790 2.05 -6.75 21.34
CA ASP A 790 2.63 -5.41 21.25
C ASP A 790 1.57 -4.37 20.93
N ILE A 791 0.91 -4.47 19.77
CA ILE A 791 -0.02 -3.43 19.32
C ILE A 791 -1.16 -3.17 20.31
N PHE A 792 -1.68 -4.21 20.96
CA PHE A 792 -2.78 -4.07 21.93
C PHE A 792 -2.29 -3.56 23.29
N THR A 793 -1.06 -3.86 23.69
CA THR A 793 -0.48 -3.36 24.93
C THR A 793 0.03 -1.93 24.79
N PHE A 794 0.93 -1.66 23.85
CA PHE A 794 1.50 -0.32 23.67
C PHE A 794 0.48 0.69 23.12
N GLY A 795 -0.52 0.23 22.35
CA GLY A 795 -1.65 1.10 21.97
C GLY A 795 -2.42 1.61 23.18
N ARG A 796 -2.60 0.77 24.22
CA ARG A 796 -3.25 1.18 25.48
C ARG A 796 -2.36 2.07 26.33
N ILE A 797 -1.07 1.75 26.41
CA ILE A 797 -0.10 2.52 27.19
C ILE A 797 0.00 3.94 26.62
N ALA A 798 0.25 4.08 25.32
CA ALA A 798 0.32 5.38 24.64
C ALA A 798 -0.95 6.22 24.87
N ALA A 799 -2.13 5.61 24.76
CA ALA A 799 -3.39 6.31 25.02
C ALA A 799 -3.56 6.73 26.50
N ALA A 800 -3.17 5.89 27.44
CA ALA A 800 -3.32 6.19 28.86
C ALA A 800 -2.43 7.37 29.28
N HIS A 801 -1.19 7.40 28.81
CA HIS A 801 -0.23 8.48 29.11
C HIS A 801 -0.56 9.77 28.37
N ALA A 802 -0.88 9.70 27.07
CA ALA A 802 -1.32 10.85 26.30
C ALA A 802 -2.50 11.58 26.96
N VAL A 803 -3.49 10.83 27.47
CA VAL A 803 -4.62 11.40 28.20
C VAL A 803 -4.19 11.96 29.55
N ALA A 804 -3.43 11.20 30.35
CA ALA A 804 -3.08 11.61 31.71
C ALA A 804 -2.19 12.86 31.77
N GLU A 805 -1.39 13.11 30.73
CA GLU A 805 -0.34 14.13 30.74
C GLU A 805 -0.71 15.40 29.95
N HIS A 806 -1.59 15.29 28.95
CA HIS A 806 -1.90 16.41 28.05
C HIS A 806 -3.36 16.79 27.97
N VAL A 807 -4.29 15.89 28.32
CA VAL A 807 -5.72 16.14 28.18
C VAL A 807 -6.30 16.58 29.52
N ASP A 808 -7.03 17.69 29.54
CA ASP A 808 -7.70 18.18 30.74
C ASP A 808 -8.69 17.12 31.27
N PRO A 809 -8.71 16.84 32.59
CA PRO A 809 -9.64 15.86 33.15
C PRO A 809 -11.10 16.18 32.81
N VAL A 810 -11.88 15.16 32.46
CA VAL A 810 -13.33 15.32 32.25
C VAL A 810 -13.96 15.88 33.53
N THR A 811 -14.39 17.14 33.48
CA THR A 811 -15.20 17.72 34.56
C THR A 811 -16.63 17.23 34.40
N ALA A 812 -17.10 16.46 35.39
CA ALA A 812 -18.40 15.81 35.40
C ALA A 812 -19.59 16.79 35.47
#